data_AF-A0A182ZZC4-F1
#
_entry.id   AF-A0A182ZZC4-F1
#
_cell.length_a   1.000
_cell.length_b   1.000
_cell.length_c   1.000
_cell.angle_alpha   90.00
_cell.angle_beta   90.00
_cell.angle_gamma   90.00
#
_symmetry.space_group_name_H-M   'P 1'
#
loop_
_entity.id
_entity.type
_entity.pdbx_description
1 polymer ?
#
loop_
_entity_poly.entity_id
_entity_poly.type
_entity_poly.pdbx_seq_one_letter_code
_entity_poly.pdbx_strand_id
1 'polypeptide(L)'
;LSCVSNHPEWPVITSGVARLLGLLAFGDADKMDAIVQFLKAHLVRLKPGAVLSDKKESALLDCCCALMIAIRRDTPNGSALRQKIVHEAGALEVCLQFLWDTVPACVIDLDEEATLNTSDPEVTKFLELPMLPHVLQVLRASVDGSQPAECLSQPTSYHVPNDPDKPRVTAHSLLHFLHLLDTSTSSGRVGLLTEDMLNEWAPKNAEPAHPAPSSSDSTASEDTSPTVSQVIAKLRESTAQRTQRLAHAMRQKKLRSMNMRVDEKGKVMVMGSDRLAEMTATVTEEKGLTCAICHDGFRNAPQEAMGIYVFVRQCPLEETMVYGNETAQVPSTPSISQGYSTLSSFVTVHFSCHTNSLKSSSENRWTVAQRHNRGAQCNAILPILSPPSTSGTEAKSKTKKDRSQSPEAVYAGHLGSFMNYIMRNLNVRPGYASALQDVKILLCRFACNRHFHQETGGGGRESNMQLLPHLMQVCLHSMIMSTSVNKELVELDDFMDVPETQWATNEHCWSTTGPLYRAVAALHLWPSEMWRQQRGAVLRRLLYLGRGRIKQLGNMSATESTGSVFMQFKPYFVFFGLIDAIYHLLFKHVSLPSNSSQPGDWCATLSAYIAASDEALLAATPQLLSFFQDDLSPIVSVDEFLDVMDLLNELNANELTTIMNES
;
A
#
# COMPACT_ATOMS: atom_id res chain seq x y z
N LEU A 1 33.90 -13.15 -9.02
CA LEU A 1 34.41 -13.54 -7.68
C LEU A 1 35.61 -12.70 -7.25
N SER A 2 36.74 -12.68 -7.96
CA SER A 2 37.88 -11.81 -7.58
C SER A 2 37.53 -10.32 -7.43
N CYS A 3 36.71 -9.76 -8.32
CA CYS A 3 36.19 -8.39 -8.19
C CYS A 3 35.35 -8.19 -6.90
N VAL A 4 34.51 -9.18 -6.55
CA VAL A 4 33.71 -9.19 -5.32
C VAL A 4 34.62 -9.24 -4.09
N SER A 5 35.69 -10.05 -4.11
CA SER A 5 36.66 -10.15 -3.02
C SER A 5 37.47 -8.87 -2.83
N ASN A 6 37.78 -8.16 -3.91
CA ASN A 6 38.64 -6.98 -3.89
C ASN A 6 37.87 -5.69 -3.52
N HIS A 7 36.63 -5.57 -3.99
CA HIS A 7 35.82 -4.35 -3.86
C HIS A 7 34.37 -4.59 -3.35
N PRO A 8 34.16 -5.40 -2.30
CA PRO A 8 32.82 -5.79 -1.84
C PRO A 8 31.93 -4.60 -1.43
N GLU A 9 32.51 -3.46 -1.09
CA GLU A 9 31.83 -2.23 -0.68
C GLU A 9 31.14 -1.47 -1.82
N TRP A 10 31.39 -1.83 -3.09
CA TRP A 10 30.79 -1.15 -4.23
C TRP A 10 29.28 -1.45 -4.34
N PRO A 11 28.40 -0.42 -4.39
CA PRO A 11 26.95 -0.63 -4.43
C PRO A 11 26.45 -1.49 -5.59
N VAL A 12 27.14 -1.47 -6.73
CA VAL A 12 26.81 -2.32 -7.89
C VAL A 12 27.04 -3.80 -7.60
N ILE A 13 27.94 -4.13 -6.68
CA ILE A 13 28.28 -5.52 -6.35
C ILE A 13 27.19 -6.16 -5.49
N THR A 14 26.73 -5.47 -4.45
CA THR A 14 25.69 -5.96 -3.54
C THR A 14 24.30 -5.99 -4.17
N SER A 15 24.01 -5.13 -5.16
CA SER A 15 22.68 -5.03 -5.80
C SER A 15 22.57 -5.74 -7.16
N GLY A 16 23.63 -5.72 -7.98
CA GLY A 16 23.59 -6.19 -9.38
C GLY A 16 24.53 -7.37 -9.67
N VAL A 17 25.82 -7.26 -9.35
CA VAL A 17 26.82 -8.28 -9.74
C VAL A 17 26.62 -9.59 -9.00
N ALA A 18 26.34 -9.56 -7.69
CA ALA A 18 26.08 -10.78 -6.92
C ALA A 18 24.88 -11.57 -7.46
N ARG A 19 23.85 -10.88 -7.96
CA ARG A 19 22.66 -11.49 -8.57
C ARG A 19 22.95 -12.13 -9.94
N LEU A 20 23.81 -11.50 -10.73
CA LEU A 20 24.22 -12.01 -12.05
C LEU A 20 25.07 -13.28 -11.96
N LEU A 21 25.89 -13.44 -10.91
CA LEU A 21 26.78 -14.60 -10.78
C LEU A 21 26.04 -15.93 -10.70
N GLY A 22 24.87 -15.98 -10.05
CA GLY A 22 24.03 -17.19 -10.02
C GLY A 22 23.48 -17.56 -11.40
N LEU A 23 23.13 -16.56 -12.22
CA LEU A 23 22.65 -16.76 -13.59
C LEU A 23 23.79 -17.21 -14.54
N LEU A 24 24.99 -16.66 -14.34
CA LEU A 24 26.18 -16.95 -15.17
C LEU A 24 26.77 -18.35 -14.91
N ALA A 25 26.40 -18.99 -13.80
CA ALA A 25 26.86 -20.34 -13.43
C ALA A 25 25.89 -21.45 -13.89
N PHE A 26 24.78 -21.14 -14.56
CA PHE A 26 23.79 -22.16 -14.95
C PHE A 26 24.37 -23.19 -15.92
N GLY A 27 24.39 -24.45 -15.48
CA GLY A 27 24.81 -25.62 -16.26
C GLY A 27 26.32 -25.81 -16.38
N ASP A 28 27.14 -24.98 -15.74
CA ASP A 28 28.61 -25.05 -15.80
C ASP A 28 29.18 -25.47 -14.43
N ALA A 29 29.66 -26.72 -14.35
CA ALA A 29 30.12 -27.34 -13.11
C ALA A 29 31.27 -26.57 -12.46
N ASP A 30 32.28 -26.17 -13.24
CA ASP A 30 33.47 -25.46 -12.74
C ASP A 30 33.09 -24.09 -12.14
N LYS A 31 32.13 -23.38 -12.77
CA LYS A 31 31.62 -22.12 -12.24
C LYS A 31 30.81 -22.30 -10.97
N MET A 32 30.01 -23.37 -10.89
CA MET A 32 29.29 -23.72 -9.66
C MET A 32 30.25 -24.06 -8.53
N ASP A 33 31.30 -24.84 -8.81
CA ASP A 33 32.38 -25.16 -7.85
C ASP A 33 33.08 -23.90 -7.32
N ALA A 34 33.39 -22.96 -8.21
CA ALA A 34 34.00 -21.69 -7.81
C ALA A 34 33.11 -20.87 -6.86
N ILE A 35 31.80 -20.85 -7.10
CA ILE A 35 30.82 -20.19 -6.22
C ILE A 35 30.77 -20.89 -4.85
N VAL A 36 30.70 -22.22 -4.84
CA VAL A 36 30.65 -23.03 -3.62
C VAL A 36 31.90 -22.82 -2.77
N GLN A 37 33.09 -22.85 -3.37
CA GLN A 37 34.36 -22.60 -2.69
C GLN A 37 34.43 -21.18 -2.11
N PHE A 38 33.96 -20.19 -2.87
CA PHE A 38 33.87 -18.81 -2.41
C PHE A 38 32.95 -18.69 -1.18
N LEU A 39 31.74 -19.25 -1.25
CA LEU A 39 30.81 -19.23 -0.12
C LEU A 39 31.39 -19.95 1.10
N LYS A 40 31.97 -21.14 0.92
CA LYS A 40 32.60 -21.91 2.00
C LYS A 40 33.67 -21.11 2.76
N ALA A 41 34.51 -20.37 2.04
CA ALA A 41 35.58 -19.56 2.63
C ALA A 41 35.06 -18.40 3.50
N HIS A 42 33.84 -17.92 3.24
CA HIS A 42 33.26 -16.76 3.92
C HIS A 42 32.20 -17.14 4.96
N LEU A 43 31.38 -18.17 4.72
CA LEU A 43 30.32 -18.61 5.64
C LEU A 43 30.86 -19.20 6.94
N VAL A 44 32.07 -19.76 6.96
CA VAL A 44 32.73 -20.28 8.18
C VAL A 44 32.89 -19.23 9.30
N ARG A 45 32.69 -17.94 8.96
CA ARG A 45 32.77 -16.80 9.88
C ARG A 45 31.49 -16.58 10.68
N LEU A 46 30.37 -17.19 10.29
CA LEU A 46 29.08 -17.08 10.99
C LEU A 46 29.12 -17.84 12.31
N LYS A 47 29.69 -17.20 13.34
CA LYS A 47 29.83 -17.75 14.69
C LYS A 47 29.26 -16.79 15.73
N PRO A 48 28.68 -17.27 16.85
CA PRO A 48 28.04 -16.42 17.86
C PRO A 48 28.94 -15.31 18.43
N GLY A 49 30.23 -15.58 18.61
CA GLY A 49 31.20 -14.63 19.16
C GLY A 49 31.95 -13.79 18.11
N ALA A 50 31.60 -13.89 16.83
CA ALA A 50 32.28 -13.14 15.77
C ALA A 50 31.84 -11.66 15.78
N VAL A 51 32.81 -10.74 15.77
CA VAL A 51 32.56 -9.30 15.68
C VAL A 51 33.01 -8.82 14.29
N LEU A 52 32.07 -8.27 13.51
CA LEU A 52 32.39 -7.58 12.24
C LEU A 52 32.97 -6.21 12.54
N SER A 53 34.27 -6.16 12.79
CA SER A 53 35.01 -4.91 13.01
C SER A 53 35.43 -4.22 11.71
N ASP A 54 35.54 -4.97 10.60
CA ASP A 54 35.93 -4.47 9.29
C ASP A 54 34.71 -4.36 8.35
N LYS A 55 34.49 -3.14 7.81
CA LYS A 55 33.43 -2.85 6.83
C LYS A 55 33.53 -3.75 5.60
N LYS A 56 34.75 -4.15 5.21
CA LYS A 56 34.98 -5.03 4.07
C LYS A 56 34.41 -6.43 4.32
N GLU A 57 34.55 -6.94 5.54
CA GLU A 57 34.06 -8.28 5.90
C GLU A 57 32.54 -8.33 5.96
N SER A 58 31.91 -7.28 6.50
CA SER A 58 30.45 -7.15 6.49
C SER A 58 29.93 -7.14 5.05
N ALA A 59 30.54 -6.34 4.18
CA ALA A 59 30.15 -6.24 2.78
C ALA A 59 30.32 -7.57 2.02
N LEU A 60 31.34 -8.38 2.35
CA LEU A 60 31.51 -9.70 1.76
C LEU A 60 30.41 -10.67 2.18
N LEU A 61 30.01 -10.67 3.45
CA LEU A 61 28.89 -11.49 3.93
C LEU A 61 27.57 -11.03 3.31
N ASP A 62 27.36 -9.71 3.17
CA ASP A 62 26.20 -9.16 2.45
C ASP A 62 26.17 -9.64 1.00
N CYS A 63 27.32 -9.69 0.32
CA CYS A 63 27.43 -10.25 -1.03
C CYS A 63 27.12 -11.75 -1.08
N CYS A 64 27.59 -12.53 -0.10
CA CYS A 64 27.29 -13.96 -0.01
C CYS A 64 25.79 -14.21 0.15
N CYS A 65 25.13 -13.46 1.04
CA CYS A 65 23.70 -13.54 1.25
C CYS A 65 22.93 -13.15 -0.02
N ALA A 66 23.29 -12.03 -0.65
CA ALA A 66 22.67 -11.56 -1.89
C ALA A 66 22.81 -12.58 -3.04
N LEU A 67 23.98 -13.20 -3.18
CA LEU A 67 24.22 -14.26 -4.16
C LEU A 67 23.35 -15.48 -3.89
N MET A 68 23.30 -15.97 -2.64
CA MET A 68 22.50 -17.15 -2.28
C MET A 68 21.00 -16.93 -2.49
N ILE A 69 20.49 -15.76 -2.10
CA ILE A 69 19.07 -15.39 -2.28
C ILE A 69 18.71 -15.31 -3.77
N ALA A 70 19.62 -14.81 -4.62
CA ALA A 70 19.37 -14.63 -6.05
C ALA A 70 19.31 -15.93 -6.87
N ILE A 71 19.87 -17.04 -6.36
CA ILE A 71 19.83 -18.32 -7.07
C ILE A 71 18.38 -18.82 -7.13
N ARG A 72 17.81 -18.99 -8.31
CA ARG A 72 16.41 -19.41 -8.47
C ARG A 72 16.16 -20.86 -8.07
N ARG A 73 15.14 -21.12 -7.23
CA ARG A 73 14.77 -22.50 -6.82
C ARG A 73 13.93 -23.24 -7.86
N ASP A 74 13.16 -22.52 -8.65
CA ASP A 74 12.22 -23.06 -9.63
C ASP A 74 12.90 -23.56 -10.92
N THR A 75 14.23 -23.46 -10.99
CA THR A 75 15.02 -23.97 -12.12
C THR A 75 15.84 -25.18 -11.69
N PRO A 76 15.98 -26.23 -12.53
CA PRO A 76 16.78 -27.41 -12.20
C PRO A 76 18.24 -27.08 -11.83
N ASN A 77 18.87 -26.16 -12.59
CA ASN A 77 20.25 -25.75 -12.35
C ASN A 77 20.42 -24.94 -11.05
N GLY A 78 19.46 -24.07 -10.72
CA GLY A 78 19.51 -23.32 -9.48
C GLY A 78 19.23 -24.18 -8.25
N SER A 79 18.32 -25.16 -8.37
CA SER A 79 18.11 -26.19 -7.34
C SER A 79 19.37 -27.02 -7.11
N ALA A 80 20.02 -27.49 -8.18
CA ALA A 80 21.29 -28.23 -8.09
C ALA A 80 22.41 -27.42 -7.44
N LEU A 81 22.57 -26.14 -7.81
CA LEU A 81 23.55 -25.26 -7.18
C LEU A 81 23.26 -25.02 -5.69
N ARG A 82 22.00 -24.82 -5.31
CA ARG A 82 21.61 -24.66 -3.90
C ARG A 82 21.91 -25.92 -3.08
N GLN A 83 21.56 -27.10 -3.60
CA GLN A 83 21.91 -28.38 -2.97
C GLN A 83 23.43 -28.51 -2.80
N LYS A 84 24.20 -28.18 -3.84
CA LYS A 84 25.66 -28.19 -3.78
C LYS A 84 26.21 -27.23 -2.72
N ILE A 85 25.68 -26.01 -2.61
CA ILE A 85 26.05 -25.05 -1.56
C ILE A 85 25.74 -25.62 -0.17
N VAL A 86 24.56 -26.21 0.03
CA VAL A 86 24.17 -26.81 1.31
C VAL A 86 25.12 -27.94 1.71
N HIS A 87 25.43 -28.86 0.79
CA HIS A 87 26.25 -30.04 1.07
C HIS A 87 27.75 -29.75 1.15
N GLU A 88 28.31 -28.95 0.24
CA GLU A 88 29.76 -28.80 0.11
C GLU A 88 30.31 -27.57 0.84
N ALA A 89 29.53 -26.48 0.89
CA ALA A 89 29.88 -25.29 1.68
C ALA A 89 29.39 -25.37 3.13
N GLY A 90 28.52 -26.34 3.46
CA GLY A 90 28.00 -26.54 4.82
C GLY A 90 27.08 -25.42 5.28
N ALA A 91 26.43 -24.71 4.35
CA ALA A 91 25.70 -23.48 4.66
C ALA A 91 24.58 -23.68 5.69
N LEU A 92 23.82 -24.78 5.57
CA LEU A 92 22.75 -25.12 6.52
C LEU A 92 23.32 -25.48 7.91
N GLU A 93 24.36 -26.31 7.94
CA GLU A 93 24.97 -26.78 9.19
C GLU A 93 25.54 -25.60 10.01
N VAL A 94 26.22 -24.67 9.34
CA VAL A 94 26.76 -23.46 9.98
C VAL A 94 25.66 -22.61 10.62
N CYS A 95 24.55 -22.40 9.90
CA CYS A 95 23.41 -21.64 10.43
C CYS A 95 22.73 -22.35 11.60
N LEU A 96 22.56 -23.66 11.51
CA LEU A 96 21.89 -24.44 12.56
C LEU A 96 22.74 -24.53 13.83
N GLN A 97 24.05 -24.78 13.73
CA GLN A 97 24.94 -24.75 14.88
C GLN A 97 24.90 -23.38 15.58
N PHE A 98 24.94 -22.29 14.79
CA PHE A 98 24.79 -20.94 15.34
C PHE A 98 23.49 -20.80 16.14
N LEU A 99 22.35 -21.24 15.59
CA LEU A 99 21.05 -21.11 16.24
C LEU A 99 20.92 -22.04 17.46
N TRP A 100 21.38 -23.29 17.38
CA TRP A 100 21.36 -24.21 18.53
C TRP A 100 22.20 -23.67 19.69
N ASP A 101 23.32 -23.02 19.41
CA ASP A 101 24.16 -22.40 20.44
C ASP A 101 23.51 -21.13 21.04
N THR A 102 22.72 -20.38 20.26
CA THR A 102 22.31 -19.01 20.63
C THR A 102 20.85 -18.81 21.00
N VAL A 103 19.94 -19.68 20.54
CA VAL A 103 18.51 -19.58 20.88
C VAL A 103 18.34 -19.60 22.40
N PRO A 104 17.64 -18.63 23.01
CA PRO A 104 17.49 -18.56 24.47
C PRO A 104 16.87 -19.83 25.07
N ALA A 105 17.30 -20.25 26.26
CA ALA A 105 16.72 -21.43 26.89
C ALA A 105 15.25 -21.20 27.27
N CYS A 106 14.92 -19.95 27.64
CA CYS A 106 13.57 -19.52 28.01
C CYS A 106 12.54 -19.63 26.88
N VAL A 107 12.96 -19.80 25.62
CA VAL A 107 12.04 -19.88 24.46
C VAL A 107 11.80 -21.30 23.93
N ILE A 108 12.57 -22.30 24.39
CA ILE A 108 12.55 -23.66 23.83
C ILE A 108 11.25 -24.40 24.19
N ASP A 109 10.80 -24.26 25.44
CA ASP A 109 9.60 -24.92 25.98
C ASP A 109 8.44 -23.93 26.19
N LEU A 110 8.38 -22.87 25.37
CA LEU A 110 7.24 -21.94 25.43
C LEU A 110 5.97 -22.64 24.98
N ASP A 111 4.92 -22.50 25.79
CA ASP A 111 3.56 -22.85 25.41
C ASP A 111 3.21 -22.19 24.07
N GLU A 112 2.46 -22.89 23.21
CA GLU A 112 1.95 -22.32 21.94
C GLU A 112 1.09 -21.05 22.18
N GLU A 113 0.59 -20.86 23.41
CA GLU A 113 -0.14 -19.68 23.85
C GLU A 113 0.73 -18.59 24.50
N ALA A 114 2.05 -18.72 24.53
CA ALA A 114 2.94 -17.67 25.05
C ALA A 114 3.07 -16.50 24.07
N THR A 115 3.42 -15.31 24.57
CA THR A 115 3.86 -14.17 23.74
C THR A 115 5.34 -13.94 23.99
N LEU A 116 6.11 -13.59 22.96
CA LEU A 116 7.53 -13.33 23.12
C LEU A 116 7.79 -12.07 23.94
N ASN A 117 8.51 -12.22 25.05
CA ASN A 117 9.00 -11.09 25.82
C ASN A 117 10.38 -10.66 25.29
N THR A 118 10.41 -9.69 24.39
CA THR A 118 11.67 -9.18 23.82
C THR A 118 12.52 -8.40 24.81
N SER A 119 11.97 -8.02 25.97
CA SER A 119 12.72 -7.37 27.06
C SER A 119 13.41 -8.36 27.99
N ASP A 120 13.22 -9.67 27.76
CA ASP A 120 13.98 -10.69 28.48
C ASP A 120 15.48 -10.56 28.15
N PRO A 121 16.39 -10.62 29.14
CA PRO A 121 17.82 -10.44 28.92
C PRO A 121 18.43 -11.44 27.92
N GLU A 122 17.98 -12.69 27.90
CA GLU A 122 18.49 -13.70 26.97
C GLU A 122 18.01 -13.43 25.54
N VAL A 123 16.73 -13.07 25.39
CA VAL A 123 16.14 -12.72 24.09
C VAL A 123 16.78 -11.43 23.54
N THR A 124 16.97 -10.42 24.39
CA THR A 124 17.64 -9.16 24.00
C THR A 124 19.05 -9.43 23.48
N LYS A 125 19.83 -10.23 24.23
CA LYS A 125 21.18 -10.62 23.84
C LYS A 125 21.21 -11.39 22.52
N PHE A 126 20.23 -12.27 22.28
CA PHE A 126 20.08 -12.98 21.01
C PHE A 126 19.82 -12.00 19.85
N LEU A 127 18.89 -11.05 20.02
CA LEU A 127 18.54 -10.06 19.00
C LEU A 127 19.70 -9.12 18.64
N GLU A 128 20.63 -8.89 19.57
CA GLU A 128 21.82 -8.05 19.39
C GLU A 128 23.01 -8.79 18.73
N LEU A 129 22.91 -10.09 18.47
CA LEU A 129 24.00 -10.87 17.86
C LEU A 129 24.35 -10.35 16.46
N PRO A 130 25.60 -9.88 16.23
CA PRO A 130 25.94 -9.20 14.97
C PRO A 130 25.81 -10.08 13.72
N MET A 131 25.96 -11.41 13.85
CA MET A 131 25.87 -12.35 12.72
C MET A 131 24.44 -12.84 12.45
N LEU A 132 23.51 -12.63 13.38
CA LEU A 132 22.16 -13.18 13.29
C LEU A 132 21.43 -12.78 12.00
N PRO A 133 21.51 -11.52 11.50
CA PRO A 133 20.92 -11.15 10.22
C PRO A 133 21.43 -11.98 9.03
N HIS A 134 22.74 -12.21 8.95
CA HIS A 134 23.34 -13.01 7.88
C HIS A 134 22.99 -14.50 8.03
N VAL A 135 22.95 -15.02 9.26
CA VAL A 135 22.53 -16.40 9.56
C VAL A 135 21.10 -16.65 9.07
N LEU A 136 20.16 -15.73 9.34
CA LEU A 136 18.77 -15.85 8.89
C LEU A 136 18.66 -15.81 7.36
N GLN A 137 19.44 -14.98 6.68
CA GLN A 137 19.44 -14.89 5.21
C GLN A 137 20.03 -16.13 4.53
N VAL A 138 21.12 -16.68 5.09
CA VAL A 138 21.72 -17.92 4.59
C VAL A 138 20.81 -19.11 4.89
N LEU A 139 20.20 -19.16 6.08
CA LEU A 139 19.24 -20.19 6.46
C LEU A 139 18.02 -20.16 5.51
N ARG A 140 17.46 -18.97 5.28
CA ARG A 140 16.38 -18.73 4.31
C ARG A 140 16.68 -19.39 2.98
N ALA A 141 17.88 -19.17 2.44
CA ALA A 141 18.28 -19.74 1.15
C ALA A 141 18.64 -21.26 1.20
N SER A 142 18.93 -21.81 2.37
CA SER A 142 19.42 -23.18 2.54
C SER A 142 18.30 -24.20 2.81
N VAL A 143 17.14 -23.75 3.27
CA VAL A 143 15.99 -24.61 3.60
C VAL A 143 14.85 -24.36 2.63
N ASP A 144 14.13 -25.42 2.26
CA ASP A 144 12.88 -25.40 1.50
C ASP A 144 11.71 -25.92 2.34
N GLY A 145 10.53 -25.32 2.12
CA GLY A 145 9.30 -25.65 2.85
C GLY A 145 8.84 -27.10 2.65
N SER A 146 9.27 -27.73 1.55
CA SER A 146 8.98 -29.14 1.23
C SER A 146 9.81 -30.14 2.05
N GLN A 147 10.90 -29.71 2.69
CA GLN A 147 11.78 -30.59 3.44
C GLN A 147 11.15 -31.05 4.77
N PRO A 148 11.52 -32.25 5.28
CA PRO A 148 11.15 -32.70 6.61
C PRO A 148 11.59 -31.68 7.67
N ALA A 149 10.70 -31.30 8.59
CA ALA A 149 11.01 -30.28 9.59
C ALA A 149 12.20 -30.68 10.48
N GLU A 150 12.42 -31.98 10.69
CA GLU A 150 13.53 -32.54 11.49
C GLU A 150 14.90 -32.06 11.04
N CYS A 151 15.06 -31.61 9.79
CA CYS A 151 16.31 -31.03 9.30
C CYS A 151 16.77 -29.81 10.12
N LEU A 152 15.86 -29.16 10.85
CA LEU A 152 16.13 -28.02 11.73
C LEU A 152 16.44 -28.43 13.18
N SER A 153 16.24 -29.70 13.54
CA SER A 153 16.41 -30.18 14.92
C SER A 153 17.87 -30.39 15.27
N GLN A 154 18.25 -30.00 16.48
CA GLN A 154 19.54 -30.32 17.07
C GLN A 154 19.70 -31.85 17.15
N PRO A 155 20.82 -32.42 16.64
CA PRO A 155 21.12 -33.84 16.81
C PRO A 155 21.24 -34.21 18.29
N THR A 156 20.79 -35.41 18.66
CA THR A 156 20.88 -35.89 20.06
C THR A 156 22.32 -36.04 20.56
N SER A 157 23.29 -36.16 19.66
CA SER A 157 24.73 -36.21 19.95
C SER A 157 25.39 -34.84 20.07
N TYR A 158 24.70 -33.75 19.68
CA TYR A 158 25.25 -32.40 19.73
C TYR A 158 24.95 -31.76 21.09
N HIS A 159 26.00 -31.42 21.83
CA HIS A 159 25.91 -30.67 23.08
C HIS A 159 26.44 -29.25 22.89
N VAL A 160 25.74 -28.25 23.44
CA VAL A 160 26.14 -26.85 23.30
C VAL A 160 27.44 -26.63 24.09
N PRO A 161 28.54 -26.17 23.45
CA PRO A 161 29.87 -26.19 24.05
C PRO A 161 30.04 -25.41 25.37
N ASN A 162 29.18 -24.42 25.62
CA ASN A 162 29.24 -23.54 26.79
C ASN A 162 28.02 -23.65 27.73
N ASP A 163 27.08 -24.55 27.44
CA ASP A 163 25.86 -24.73 28.23
C ASP A 163 25.31 -26.17 28.03
N PRO A 164 25.91 -27.18 28.71
CA PRO A 164 25.53 -28.57 28.52
C PRO A 164 24.14 -28.91 29.06
N ASP A 165 23.58 -28.08 29.95
CA ASP A 165 22.25 -28.26 30.53
C ASP A 165 21.14 -27.61 29.69
N LYS A 166 21.50 -26.91 28.60
CA LYS A 166 20.56 -26.27 27.70
C LYS A 166 19.60 -27.30 27.07
N PRO A 167 18.27 -27.06 27.11
CA PRO A 167 17.30 -27.93 26.46
C PRO A 167 17.61 -28.10 24.97
N ARG A 168 17.33 -29.29 24.45
CA ARG A 168 17.54 -29.62 23.03
C ARG A 168 16.60 -28.79 22.16
N VAL A 169 17.13 -28.07 21.19
CA VAL A 169 16.33 -27.32 20.22
C VAL A 169 15.72 -28.28 19.19
N THR A 170 14.40 -28.46 19.24
CA THR A 170 13.66 -29.22 18.22
C THR A 170 13.26 -28.32 17.04
N ALA A 171 12.92 -28.93 15.91
CA ALA A 171 12.39 -28.20 14.76
C ALA A 171 11.14 -27.39 15.11
N HIS A 172 10.23 -27.98 15.90
CA HIS A 172 9.02 -27.31 16.33
C HIS A 172 9.34 -26.10 17.23
N SER A 173 10.19 -26.26 18.26
CA SER A 173 10.56 -25.15 19.15
C SER A 173 11.29 -24.03 18.40
N LEU A 174 12.15 -24.38 17.43
CA LEU A 174 12.84 -23.38 16.61
C LEU A 174 11.87 -22.62 15.70
N LEU A 175 10.99 -23.33 14.98
CA LEU A 175 10.00 -22.72 14.10
C LEU A 175 8.98 -21.90 14.89
N HIS A 176 8.58 -22.36 16.08
CA HIS A 176 7.72 -21.60 16.98
C HIS A 176 8.40 -20.30 17.42
N PHE A 177 9.66 -20.35 17.85
CA PHE A 177 10.41 -19.15 18.21
C PHE A 177 10.59 -18.17 17.03
N LEU A 178 10.90 -18.67 15.84
CA LEU A 178 10.98 -17.86 14.62
C LEU A 178 9.62 -17.22 14.28
N HIS A 179 8.52 -17.96 14.41
CA HIS A 179 7.16 -17.42 14.23
C HIS A 179 6.80 -16.36 15.27
N LEU A 180 7.25 -16.52 16.51
CA LEU A 180 7.13 -15.51 17.56
C LEU A 180 7.96 -14.25 17.27
N LEU A 181 9.11 -14.38 16.63
CA LEU A 181 9.93 -13.26 16.18
C LEU A 181 9.26 -12.48 15.03
N ASP A 182 8.67 -13.19 14.05
CA ASP A 182 7.86 -12.63 12.94
C ASP A 182 6.66 -11.83 13.46
N THR A 183 5.90 -12.42 14.39
CA THR A 183 4.68 -11.79 14.93
C THR A 183 4.93 -10.68 15.97
N SER A 184 6.17 -10.51 16.43
CA SER A 184 6.54 -9.50 17.43
C SER A 184 7.02 -8.20 16.77
N THR A 185 6.30 -7.11 17.04
CA THR A 185 6.64 -5.75 16.56
C THR A 185 7.92 -5.18 17.18
N SER A 186 8.45 -5.82 18.23
CA SER A 186 9.65 -5.40 18.96
C SER A 186 10.93 -6.15 18.52
N SER A 187 10.82 -7.11 17.59
CA SER A 187 11.98 -7.88 17.07
C SER A 187 12.82 -7.14 16.02
N GLY A 188 12.39 -5.95 15.58
CA GLY A 188 13.16 -5.09 14.66
C GLY A 188 13.57 -5.78 13.34
N ARG A 189 14.83 -5.59 12.93
CA ARG A 189 15.38 -6.17 11.69
C ARG A 189 15.33 -7.70 11.67
N VAL A 190 15.53 -8.34 12.82
CA VAL A 190 15.51 -9.81 12.95
C VAL A 190 14.11 -10.35 12.68
N GLY A 191 13.07 -9.67 13.20
CA GLY A 191 11.67 -10.02 12.92
C GLY A 191 11.36 -9.97 11.43
N LEU A 192 11.73 -8.90 10.73
CA LEU A 192 11.51 -8.74 9.28
C LEU A 192 12.22 -9.83 8.45
N LEU A 193 13.48 -10.15 8.77
CA LEU A 193 14.21 -11.22 8.08
C LEU A 193 13.59 -12.60 8.33
N THR A 194 13.01 -12.80 9.51
CA THR A 194 12.31 -14.02 9.86
C THR A 194 10.97 -14.11 9.13
N GLU A 195 10.21 -13.02 9.04
CA GLU A 195 8.99 -12.95 8.23
C GLU A 195 9.26 -13.33 6.76
N ASP A 196 10.27 -12.69 6.16
CA ASP A 196 10.73 -12.94 4.79
C ASP A 196 11.05 -14.42 4.55
N MET A 197 11.74 -15.04 5.52
CA MET A 197 12.12 -16.44 5.50
C MET A 197 10.92 -17.38 5.60
N LEU A 198 10.04 -17.16 6.58
CA LEU A 198 8.84 -17.98 6.79
C LEU A 198 7.85 -17.85 5.63
N ASN A 199 7.74 -16.68 5.00
CA ASN A 199 6.92 -16.47 3.80
C ASN A 199 7.46 -17.20 2.57
N GLU A 200 8.79 -17.32 2.42
CA GLU A 200 9.39 -18.10 1.33
C GLU A 200 9.22 -19.61 1.55
N TRP A 201 9.31 -20.09 2.79
CA TRP A 201 9.11 -21.51 3.12
C TRP A 201 7.64 -21.93 3.13
N ALA A 202 6.74 -21.02 3.53
CA ALA A 202 5.30 -21.25 3.56
C ALA A 202 4.57 -19.96 3.12
N PRO A 203 4.20 -19.80 1.84
CA PRO A 203 3.47 -18.62 1.39
C PRO A 203 2.09 -18.52 2.06
N LYS A 204 1.71 -17.33 2.53
CA LYS A 204 0.41 -17.07 3.22
C LYS A 204 -0.82 -17.37 2.33
N ASN A 205 -0.66 -17.37 1.00
CA ASN A 205 -1.73 -17.56 0.01
C ASN A 205 -1.54 -18.82 -0.87
N ALA A 206 -0.72 -19.78 -0.44
CA ALA A 206 -0.59 -21.03 -1.20
C ALA A 206 -1.94 -21.76 -1.20
N GLU A 207 -2.46 -22.13 -2.38
CA GLU A 207 -3.59 -23.05 -2.45
C GLU A 207 -3.26 -24.33 -1.67
N PRO A 208 -4.21 -24.91 -0.92
CA PRO A 208 -3.98 -26.19 -0.27
C PRO A 208 -3.60 -27.18 -1.36
N ALA A 209 -2.37 -27.70 -1.30
CA ALA A 209 -1.88 -28.66 -2.27
C ALA A 209 -2.92 -29.78 -2.43
N HIS A 210 -3.39 -29.98 -3.66
CA HIS A 210 -4.25 -31.11 -3.98
C HIS A 210 -3.60 -32.38 -3.40
N PRO A 211 -4.34 -33.21 -2.64
CA PRO A 211 -3.81 -34.51 -2.24
C PRO A 211 -3.44 -35.23 -3.54
N ALA A 212 -2.20 -35.74 -3.58
CA ALA A 212 -1.70 -36.50 -4.71
C ALA A 212 -2.75 -37.56 -5.13
N PRO A 213 -2.91 -37.85 -6.44
CA PRO A 213 -3.92 -38.77 -6.91
C PRO A 213 -3.74 -40.11 -6.18
N SER A 214 -4.81 -40.58 -5.54
CA SER A 214 -4.90 -41.85 -4.86
C SER A 214 -4.70 -42.97 -5.88
N SER A 215 -3.44 -43.37 -6.07
CA SER A 215 -3.14 -44.72 -6.53
C SER A 215 -3.58 -45.66 -5.41
N SER A 216 -4.62 -46.41 -5.72
CA SER A 216 -5.14 -47.48 -4.89
C SER A 216 -4.07 -48.56 -4.77
N ASP A 217 -3.29 -48.53 -3.70
CA ASP A 217 -2.81 -49.74 -3.07
C ASP A 217 -2.60 -49.50 -1.57
N SER A 218 -3.31 -50.29 -0.80
CA SER A 218 -3.40 -50.20 0.65
C SER A 218 -2.31 -51.06 1.26
N THR A 219 -1.25 -50.42 1.74
CA THR A 219 -0.39 -50.95 2.81
C THR A 219 -0.16 -49.87 3.85
N ALA A 220 -0.18 -50.30 5.10
CA ALA A 220 -0.23 -49.50 6.32
C ALA A 220 0.81 -48.37 6.44
N SER A 221 0.38 -47.35 7.20
CA SER A 221 1.14 -46.26 7.84
C SER A 221 2.66 -46.46 7.98
N GLU A 222 3.41 -45.49 7.45
CA GLU A 222 4.72 -45.10 8.00
C GLU A 222 4.71 -43.59 8.25
N ASP A 223 5.20 -43.21 9.43
CA ASP A 223 5.31 -41.85 9.96
C ASP A 223 6.12 -40.92 9.03
N THR A 224 5.49 -40.31 8.03
CA THR A 224 6.09 -39.14 7.37
C THR A 224 6.03 -37.96 8.31
N SER A 225 7.18 -37.55 8.80
CA SER A 225 7.32 -36.36 9.61
C SER A 225 6.82 -35.11 8.87
N PRO A 226 6.26 -34.12 9.60
CA PRO A 226 5.68 -32.94 8.97
C PRO A 226 6.76 -32.12 8.27
N THR A 227 6.42 -31.53 7.12
CA THR A 227 7.33 -30.63 6.41
C THR A 227 7.44 -29.29 7.13
N VAL A 228 8.53 -28.56 6.88
CA VAL A 228 8.72 -27.19 7.40
C VAL A 228 7.50 -26.31 7.11
N SER A 229 6.98 -26.38 5.88
CA SER A 229 5.79 -25.60 5.48
C SER A 229 4.54 -25.96 6.27
N GLN A 230 4.30 -27.26 6.53
CA GLN A 230 3.16 -27.73 7.31
C GLN A 230 3.22 -27.25 8.77
N VAL A 231 4.40 -27.30 9.39
CA VAL A 231 4.59 -26.80 10.76
C VAL A 231 4.31 -25.30 10.84
N ILE A 232 4.83 -24.51 9.89
CA ILE A 232 4.60 -23.06 9.84
C ILE A 232 3.12 -22.73 9.61
N ALA A 233 2.45 -23.44 8.70
CA ALA A 233 1.03 -23.26 8.45
C ALA A 233 0.20 -23.50 9.72
N LYS A 234 0.51 -24.56 10.48
CA LYS A 234 -0.15 -24.87 11.76
C LYS A 234 0.08 -23.79 12.81
N LEU A 235 1.31 -23.27 12.94
CA LEU A 235 1.63 -22.17 13.86
C LEU A 235 0.86 -20.89 13.54
N ARG A 236 0.72 -20.57 12.24
CA ARG A 236 -0.06 -19.42 11.75
C ARG A 236 -1.55 -19.60 12.00
N GLU A 237 -2.08 -20.79 11.74
CA GLU A 237 -3.48 -21.11 12.05
C GLU A 237 -3.76 -20.97 13.55
N SER A 238 -2.90 -21.54 14.41
CA SER A 238 -3.01 -21.42 15.87
C SER A 238 -3.02 -19.96 16.31
N THR A 239 -2.14 -19.13 15.73
CA THR A 239 -2.07 -17.68 16.01
C THR A 239 -3.33 -16.94 15.55
N ALA A 240 -3.88 -17.29 14.38
CA ALA A 240 -5.12 -16.70 13.88
C ALA A 240 -6.31 -17.06 14.77
N GLN A 241 -6.45 -18.33 15.15
CA GLN A 241 -7.48 -18.80 16.07
C GLN A 241 -7.36 -18.13 17.44
N ARG A 242 -6.14 -18.01 17.98
CA ARG A 242 -5.87 -17.31 19.24
C ARG A 242 -6.26 -15.83 19.16
N THR A 243 -5.84 -15.14 18.11
CA THR A 243 -6.18 -13.72 17.89
C THR A 243 -7.69 -13.53 17.82
N GLN A 244 -8.40 -14.45 17.15
CA GLN A 244 -9.86 -14.46 17.11
C GLN A 244 -10.50 -14.72 18.48
N ARG A 245 -10.01 -15.71 19.25
CA ARG A 245 -10.48 -16.00 20.62
C ARG A 245 -10.26 -14.82 21.56
N LEU A 246 -9.07 -14.19 21.53
CA LEU A 246 -8.75 -13.01 22.34
C LEU A 246 -9.62 -11.82 21.94
N ALA A 247 -9.81 -11.56 20.65
CA ALA A 247 -10.71 -10.52 20.17
C ALA A 247 -12.15 -10.76 20.65
N HIS A 248 -12.62 -12.01 20.60
CA HIS A 248 -13.93 -12.40 21.11
C HIS A 248 -14.03 -12.25 22.64
N ALA A 249 -13.02 -12.66 23.40
CA ALA A 249 -12.97 -12.53 24.85
C ALA A 249 -12.89 -11.05 25.29
N MET A 250 -12.09 -10.22 24.61
CA MET A 250 -12.04 -8.77 24.83
C MET A 250 -13.39 -8.12 24.51
N ARG A 251 -14.04 -8.53 23.42
CA ARG A 251 -15.39 -8.10 23.08
C ARG A 251 -16.39 -8.49 24.16
N GLN A 252 -16.36 -9.72 24.66
CA GLN A 252 -17.23 -10.17 25.77
C GLN A 252 -16.93 -9.45 27.09
N LYS A 253 -15.65 -9.21 27.42
CA LYS A 253 -15.25 -8.46 28.62
C LYS A 253 -15.70 -7.01 28.53
N LYS A 254 -15.59 -6.39 27.36
CA LYS A 254 -16.06 -5.02 27.08
C LYS A 254 -17.58 -4.94 27.15
N LEU A 255 -18.29 -5.91 26.59
CA LEU A 255 -19.76 -6.02 26.71
C LEU A 255 -20.19 -6.20 28.18
N ARG A 256 -19.52 -7.08 28.94
CA ARG A 256 -19.80 -7.27 30.38
C ARG A 256 -19.51 -6.02 31.20
N SER A 257 -18.45 -5.26 30.91
CA SER A 257 -18.17 -3.98 31.56
C SER A 257 -19.19 -2.89 31.22
N MET A 258 -19.97 -3.08 30.14
CA MET A 258 -21.09 -2.21 29.73
C MET A 258 -22.46 -2.76 30.17
N ASN A 259 -22.51 -3.71 31.10
CA ASN A 259 -23.74 -4.40 31.53
C ASN A 259 -24.54 -5.08 30.39
N MET A 260 -23.85 -5.47 29.32
CA MET A 260 -24.40 -6.14 28.15
C MET A 260 -24.01 -7.63 28.14
N ARG A 261 -24.97 -8.50 27.83
CA ARG A 261 -24.74 -9.92 27.52
C ARG A 261 -25.19 -10.22 26.09
N VAL A 262 -24.55 -11.15 25.42
CA VAL A 262 -25.01 -11.68 24.12
C VAL A 262 -25.78 -12.96 24.40
N ASP A 263 -26.99 -13.10 23.89
CA ASP A 263 -27.77 -14.34 23.96
C ASP A 263 -27.21 -15.42 23.01
N GLU A 264 -27.72 -16.65 23.11
CA GLU A 264 -27.29 -17.79 22.29
C GLU A 264 -27.56 -17.62 20.79
N LYS A 265 -28.29 -16.57 20.38
CA LYS A 265 -28.59 -16.22 18.98
C LYS A 265 -27.78 -15.02 18.49
N GLY A 266 -26.79 -14.55 19.27
CA GLY A 266 -25.93 -13.43 18.90
C GLY A 266 -26.52 -12.05 19.18
N LYS A 267 -27.66 -11.96 19.90
CA LYS A 267 -28.38 -10.71 20.18
C LYS A 267 -27.96 -10.13 21.52
N VAL A 268 -27.63 -8.83 21.57
CA VAL A 268 -27.11 -8.18 22.79
C VAL A 268 -28.27 -7.68 23.67
N MET A 269 -28.31 -8.12 24.93
CA MET A 269 -29.28 -7.75 25.96
C MET A 269 -28.57 -6.93 27.06
N VAL A 270 -29.13 -5.77 27.42
CA VAL A 270 -28.65 -4.90 28.52
C VAL A 270 -29.42 -5.26 29.80
N MET A 271 -28.72 -5.44 30.92
CA MET A 271 -29.38 -5.57 32.24
C MET A 271 -29.30 -4.24 33.02
N GLY A 272 -30.44 -3.82 33.56
CA GLY A 272 -30.80 -2.41 33.77
C GLY A 272 -30.05 -1.60 34.82
N SER A 273 -30.16 -0.28 34.64
CA SER A 273 -30.26 0.79 35.64
C SER A 273 -30.44 2.10 34.85
N ASP A 274 -31.52 2.85 35.11
CA ASP A 274 -32.00 4.02 34.37
C ASP A 274 -30.93 5.10 34.08
N ARG A 275 -29.84 5.16 34.85
CA ARG A 275 -28.73 6.11 34.60
C ARG A 275 -27.88 5.77 33.38
N LEU A 276 -27.74 4.48 33.03
CA LEU A 276 -27.00 4.08 31.83
C LEU A 276 -27.83 4.34 30.58
N ALA A 277 -29.16 4.22 30.65
CA ALA A 277 -30.07 4.60 29.57
C ALA A 277 -30.00 6.11 29.30
N GLU A 278 -29.90 6.93 30.34
CA GLU A 278 -29.70 8.39 30.21
C GLU A 278 -28.31 8.75 29.61
N MET A 279 -27.25 8.01 29.98
CA MET A 279 -25.90 8.20 29.42
C MET A 279 -25.68 7.57 28.03
N THR A 280 -26.40 6.51 27.67
CA THR A 280 -26.31 5.91 26.32
C THR A 280 -27.30 6.52 25.33
N ALA A 281 -28.41 7.13 25.80
CA ALA A 281 -29.26 7.96 24.96
C ALA A 281 -28.57 9.26 24.49
N THR A 282 -27.48 9.67 25.16
CA THR A 282 -26.67 10.84 24.81
C THR A 282 -25.40 10.52 24.02
N VAL A 283 -25.00 9.24 23.91
CA VAL A 283 -23.89 8.83 23.03
C VAL A 283 -24.45 8.62 21.63
N THR A 284 -24.29 9.64 20.78
CA THR A 284 -24.48 9.47 19.35
C THR A 284 -23.46 8.46 18.81
N GLU A 285 -23.95 7.39 18.18
CA GLU A 285 -23.09 6.47 17.43
C GLU A 285 -22.41 7.28 16.31
N GLU A 286 -21.08 7.37 16.37
CA GLU A 286 -20.30 8.07 15.36
C GLU A 286 -20.34 7.23 14.08
N LYS A 287 -21.09 7.69 13.08
CA LYS A 287 -21.11 7.12 11.74
C LYS A 287 -20.42 8.10 10.81
N GLY A 288 -19.38 7.65 10.12
CA GLY A 288 -18.53 8.50 9.29
C GLY A 288 -17.06 8.46 9.72
N LEU A 289 -16.36 9.57 9.51
CA LEU A 289 -14.93 9.70 9.81
C LEU A 289 -14.68 9.81 11.32
N THR A 290 -13.72 9.04 11.82
CA THR A 290 -13.35 9.00 13.24
C THR A 290 -11.88 9.32 13.43
N CYS A 291 -11.53 10.01 14.51
CA CYS A 291 -10.13 10.23 14.85
C CYS A 291 -9.46 8.92 15.28
N ALA A 292 -8.31 8.60 14.71
CA ALA A 292 -7.54 7.39 15.06
C ALA A 292 -7.04 7.34 16.51
N ILE A 293 -7.12 8.45 17.26
CA ILE A 293 -6.63 8.56 18.64
C ILE A 293 -7.78 8.53 19.65
N CYS A 294 -8.78 9.39 19.50
CA CYS A 294 -9.91 9.48 20.46
C CYS A 294 -11.17 8.74 20.00
N HIS A 295 -11.23 8.31 18.73
CA HIS A 295 -12.38 7.65 18.10
C HIS A 295 -13.66 8.48 17.96
N ASP A 296 -13.66 9.75 18.36
CA ASP A 296 -14.73 10.70 18.06
C ASP A 296 -14.58 11.26 16.63
N GLY A 297 -15.71 11.63 16.03
CA GLY A 297 -15.79 12.30 14.72
C GLY A 297 -16.59 13.59 14.81
N PHE A 298 -17.14 14.05 13.68
CA PHE A 298 -17.86 15.32 13.62
C PHE A 298 -19.18 15.32 14.41
N ARG A 299 -19.79 14.17 14.70
CA ARG A 299 -21.06 14.11 15.47
C ARG A 299 -20.79 14.32 16.95
N ASN A 300 -19.79 13.64 17.50
CA ASN A 300 -19.41 13.74 18.91
C ASN A 300 -18.54 14.97 19.20
N ALA A 301 -17.75 15.42 18.23
CA ALA A 301 -16.83 16.55 18.37
C ALA A 301 -16.94 17.55 17.19
N PRO A 302 -18.11 18.19 16.96
CA PRO A 302 -18.35 19.07 15.80
C PRO A 302 -17.45 20.32 15.75
N GLN A 303 -16.80 20.66 16.86
CA GLN A 303 -15.91 21.81 16.96
C GLN A 303 -14.43 21.44 16.78
N GLU A 304 -14.09 20.15 16.77
CA GLU A 304 -12.71 19.68 16.59
C GLU A 304 -12.35 19.60 15.11
N ALA A 305 -11.27 20.27 14.72
CA ALA A 305 -10.78 20.20 13.35
C ALA A 305 -10.14 18.84 13.07
N MET A 306 -10.54 18.20 11.97
CA MET A 306 -9.99 16.93 11.51
C MET A 306 -9.13 17.08 10.27
N GLY A 307 -8.19 16.17 10.09
CA GLY A 307 -7.43 16.00 8.87
C GLY A 307 -7.01 14.56 8.63
N ILE A 308 -6.44 14.31 7.46
CA ILE A 308 -5.98 13.01 7.00
C ILE A 308 -4.45 13.04 7.00
N TYR A 309 -3.81 12.01 7.55
CA TYR A 309 -2.38 11.82 7.37
C TYR A 309 -2.07 11.52 5.91
N VAL A 310 -1.25 12.37 5.28
CA VAL A 310 -0.90 12.23 3.87
C VAL A 310 0.61 12.27 3.67
N PHE A 311 1.05 11.64 2.59
CA PHE A 311 2.40 11.74 2.06
C PHE A 311 2.35 12.52 0.75
N VAL A 312 3.02 13.66 0.71
CA VAL A 312 3.08 14.55 -0.45
C VAL A 312 4.50 14.56 -1.00
N ARG A 313 4.64 14.44 -2.31
CA ARG A 313 5.95 14.54 -2.99
C ARG A 313 5.85 15.35 -4.27
N GLN A 314 7.01 15.84 -4.74
CA GLN A 314 7.11 16.44 -6.06
C GLN A 314 7.05 15.36 -7.15
N CYS A 315 6.43 15.68 -8.28
CA CYS A 315 6.38 14.80 -9.45
C CYS A 315 6.18 15.59 -10.75
N PRO A 316 6.52 15.03 -11.92
CA PRO A 316 6.16 15.61 -13.20
C PRO A 316 4.65 15.72 -13.37
N LEU A 317 4.17 16.81 -13.95
CA LEU A 317 2.73 16.98 -14.24
C LEU A 317 2.25 16.06 -15.37
N GLU A 318 3.13 15.64 -16.27
CA GLU A 318 2.80 14.73 -17.37
C GLU A 318 3.82 13.60 -17.45
N GLU A 319 3.34 12.43 -17.85
CA GLU A 319 4.12 11.21 -17.98
C GLU A 319 3.49 10.28 -19.03
N THR A 320 4.26 9.26 -19.42
CA THR A 320 3.75 8.20 -20.29
C THR A 320 2.82 7.28 -19.51
N MET A 321 1.62 7.08 -20.04
CA MET A 321 0.63 6.19 -19.46
C MET A 321 0.86 4.77 -19.97
N VAL A 322 1.36 3.87 -19.11
CA VAL A 322 1.58 2.45 -19.44
C VAL A 322 0.86 1.59 -18.42
N TYR A 323 -0.04 0.73 -18.91
CA TYR A 323 -0.81 -0.15 -18.06
C TYR A 323 0.06 -1.27 -17.48
N GLY A 324 0.05 -1.44 -16.15
CA GLY A 324 0.72 -2.55 -15.46
C GLY A 324 2.26 -2.48 -15.39
N ASN A 325 2.89 -1.39 -15.86
CA ASN A 325 4.33 -1.20 -15.75
C ASN A 325 4.67 -0.22 -14.62
N GLU A 326 5.31 -0.72 -13.57
CA GLU A 326 5.72 0.06 -12.39
C GLU A 326 6.93 0.97 -12.64
N THR A 327 7.82 0.54 -13.54
CA THR A 327 9.12 1.18 -13.80
C THR A 327 9.10 2.23 -14.91
N ALA A 328 7.96 2.44 -15.56
CA ALA A 328 7.83 3.40 -16.64
C ALA A 328 7.76 4.86 -16.16
N GLN A 329 8.64 5.26 -15.23
CA GLN A 329 9.19 6.62 -15.25
C GLN A 329 10.24 6.67 -16.38
N VAL A 330 9.80 6.42 -17.62
CA VAL A 330 10.63 6.78 -18.77
C VAL A 330 10.80 8.30 -18.66
N PRO A 331 12.02 8.85 -18.75
CA PRO A 331 12.21 10.29 -18.62
C PRO A 331 11.26 10.97 -19.59
N SER A 332 10.25 11.64 -19.05
CA SER A 332 9.51 12.62 -19.80
C SER A 332 10.55 13.56 -20.39
N THR A 333 10.31 14.03 -21.61
CA THR A 333 11.13 15.07 -22.23
C THR A 333 11.50 16.12 -21.16
N PRO A 334 12.78 16.52 -21.01
CA PRO A 334 13.30 17.29 -19.86
C PRO A 334 12.66 18.68 -19.61
N SER A 335 11.58 19.03 -20.34
CA SER A 335 10.82 20.27 -20.29
C SER A 335 9.49 20.18 -19.51
N ILE A 336 9.07 19.03 -18.98
CA ILE A 336 7.76 18.92 -18.33
C ILE A 336 7.77 19.57 -16.93
N SER A 337 6.84 20.51 -16.72
CA SER A 337 6.63 21.22 -15.46
C SER A 337 6.42 20.25 -14.28
N GLN A 338 6.95 20.60 -13.12
CA GLN A 338 6.80 19.85 -11.89
C GLN A 338 5.56 20.31 -11.10
N GLY A 339 4.87 19.36 -10.48
CA GLY A 339 3.78 19.57 -9.53
C GLY A 339 3.98 18.70 -8.28
N TYR A 340 2.89 18.29 -7.65
CA TYR A 340 2.93 17.39 -6.51
C TYR A 340 1.86 16.29 -6.62
N SER A 341 2.10 15.20 -5.90
CA SER A 341 1.15 14.10 -5.74
C SER A 341 0.96 13.78 -4.27
N THR A 342 -0.28 13.53 -3.86
CA THR A 342 -0.67 13.20 -2.49
C THR A 342 -1.21 11.77 -2.40
N LEU A 343 -0.69 11.00 -1.43
CA LEU A 343 -1.12 9.62 -1.13
C LEU A 343 -1.46 9.47 0.34
N SER A 344 -2.24 8.44 0.68
CA SER A 344 -2.64 8.21 2.07
C SER A 344 -2.98 6.74 2.37
N SER A 345 -2.83 6.37 3.65
CA SER A 345 -3.47 5.18 4.25
C SER A 345 -4.87 5.47 4.79
N PHE A 346 -5.39 6.66 4.50
CA PHE A 346 -6.69 7.17 4.91
C PHE A 346 -6.93 7.09 6.42
N VAL A 347 -5.94 7.54 7.19
CA VAL A 347 -6.07 7.64 8.64
C VAL A 347 -6.39 9.09 9.02
N THR A 348 -7.58 9.28 9.59
CA THR A 348 -8.07 10.57 10.06
C THR A 348 -7.68 10.86 11.50
N VAL A 349 -7.43 12.13 11.81
CA VAL A 349 -7.00 12.57 13.14
C VAL A 349 -7.49 13.99 13.44
N HIS A 350 -7.87 14.27 14.68
CA HIS A 350 -8.03 15.65 15.13
C HIS A 350 -6.68 16.36 15.18
N PHE A 351 -6.61 17.61 14.73
CA PHE A 351 -5.39 18.42 14.85
C PHE A 351 -4.94 18.58 16.30
N SER A 352 -5.90 18.66 17.24
CA SER A 352 -5.66 18.70 18.69
C SER A 352 -5.05 17.40 19.21
N CYS A 353 -5.64 16.24 18.87
CA CYS A 353 -5.11 14.92 19.24
C CYS A 353 -3.71 14.69 18.69
N HIS A 354 -3.46 15.04 17.42
CA HIS A 354 -2.11 14.98 16.84
C HIS A 354 -1.13 15.86 17.64
N THR A 355 -1.49 17.12 17.90
CA THR A 355 -0.63 18.06 18.64
C THR A 355 -0.35 17.59 20.07
N ASN A 356 -1.34 17.04 20.76
CA ASN A 356 -1.18 16.53 22.12
C ASN A 356 -0.30 15.28 22.14
N SER A 357 -0.44 14.38 21.15
CA SER A 357 0.46 13.22 21.00
C SER A 357 1.91 13.62 20.70
N LEU A 358 2.14 14.79 20.08
CA LEU A 358 3.49 15.32 19.87
C LEU A 358 4.11 15.86 21.15
N LYS A 359 3.33 16.58 21.97
CA LYS A 359 3.81 17.15 23.24
C LYS A 359 4.27 16.07 24.24
N SER A 360 3.75 14.85 24.13
CA SER A 360 4.11 13.73 24.99
C SER A 360 5.28 12.89 24.46
N SER A 361 5.95 13.29 23.37
CA SER A 361 7.05 12.56 22.74
C SER A 361 8.25 13.46 22.47
N SER A 362 9.47 12.91 22.58
CA SER A 362 10.71 13.57 22.19
C SER A 362 11.12 13.32 20.73
N GLU A 363 10.32 12.55 19.99
CA GLU A 363 10.64 12.14 18.62
C GLU A 363 10.21 13.14 17.53
N ASN A 364 10.68 12.91 16.30
CA ASN A 364 10.23 13.67 15.15
C ASN A 364 8.72 13.53 14.95
N ARG A 365 8.05 14.64 14.58
CA ARG A 365 6.58 14.68 14.46
C ARG A 365 6.01 13.61 13.54
N TRP A 366 6.72 13.30 12.46
CA TRP A 366 6.25 12.36 11.45
C TRP A 366 6.50 10.91 11.86
N THR A 367 7.52 10.65 12.68
CA THR A 367 7.71 9.36 13.37
C THR A 367 6.57 9.08 14.36
N VAL A 368 6.16 10.10 15.12
CA VAL A 368 4.99 9.97 16.01
C VAL A 368 3.70 9.76 15.21
N ALA A 369 3.50 10.52 14.13
CA ALA A 369 2.33 10.39 13.26
C ALA A 369 2.27 9.01 12.58
N GLN A 370 3.40 8.44 12.17
CA GLN A 370 3.48 7.09 11.57
C GLN A 370 2.88 6.01 12.47
N ARG A 371 3.02 6.09 13.80
CA ARG A 371 2.42 5.12 14.73
C ARG A 371 0.90 5.11 14.64
N HIS A 372 0.30 6.29 14.57
CA HIS A 372 -1.14 6.45 14.42
C HIS A 372 -1.59 6.14 13.00
N ASN A 373 -0.74 6.39 12.00
CA ASN A 373 -0.96 6.11 10.58
C ASN A 373 -0.66 4.66 10.18
N ARG A 374 -0.79 3.70 11.11
CA ARG A 374 -0.61 2.25 10.86
C ARG A 374 0.76 1.88 10.26
N GLY A 375 1.81 2.63 10.62
CA GLY A 375 3.17 2.44 10.12
C GLY A 375 3.45 3.11 8.76
N ALA A 376 2.44 3.61 8.06
CA ALA A 376 2.63 4.27 6.79
C ALA A 376 3.25 5.67 6.96
N GLN A 377 4.19 6.00 6.09
CA GLN A 377 4.83 7.31 6.04
C GLN A 377 3.80 8.41 5.77
N CYS A 378 3.94 9.53 6.47
CA CYS A 378 3.20 10.75 6.25
C CYS A 378 4.10 11.95 6.55
N ASN A 379 3.92 13.04 5.82
CA ASN A 379 4.73 14.25 5.93
C ASN A 379 3.90 15.54 5.92
N ALA A 380 2.57 15.40 5.85
CA ALA A 380 1.61 16.48 5.98
C ALA A 380 0.28 15.95 6.55
N ILE A 381 -0.60 16.89 6.95
CA ILE A 381 -1.99 16.60 7.30
C ILE A 381 -2.87 17.40 6.35
N LEU A 382 -3.66 16.71 5.54
CA LEU A 382 -4.66 17.31 4.66
C LEU A 382 -5.92 17.62 5.49
N PRO A 383 -6.37 18.87 5.60
CA PRO A 383 -7.56 19.17 6.39
C PRO A 383 -8.82 18.58 5.76
N ILE A 384 -9.81 18.27 6.60
CA ILE A 384 -11.17 17.92 6.17
C ILE A 384 -12.08 19.11 6.47
N LEU A 385 -12.90 19.52 5.50
CA LEU A 385 -13.89 20.57 5.70
C LEU A 385 -15.06 19.98 6.49
N SER A 386 -15.27 20.47 7.72
CA SER A 386 -16.37 19.97 8.55
C SER A 386 -17.74 20.35 7.97
N PRO A 387 -18.79 19.55 8.24
CA PRO A 387 -20.15 19.90 7.87
C PRO A 387 -20.57 21.27 8.44
N PRO A 388 -21.38 22.06 7.72
CA PRO A 388 -21.94 23.29 8.27
C PRO A 388 -22.77 22.96 9.52
N SER A 389 -22.59 23.72 10.60
CA SER A 389 -23.32 23.48 11.85
C SER A 389 -24.83 23.65 11.61
N THR A 390 -25.61 22.58 11.80
CA THR A 390 -27.06 22.68 11.87
C THR A 390 -27.44 23.34 13.20
N SER A 391 -27.38 24.66 13.26
CA SER A 391 -27.85 25.40 14.44
C SER A 391 -29.39 25.37 14.51
N GLY A 392 -29.94 24.27 15.01
CA GLY A 392 -31.27 24.26 15.61
C GLY A 392 -31.19 25.00 16.94
N THR A 393 -31.90 26.12 17.04
CA THR A 393 -32.42 26.73 18.28
C THR A 393 -31.53 26.64 19.53
N GLU A 394 -30.59 27.58 19.68
CA GLU A 394 -30.24 28.26 20.96
C GLU A 394 -28.94 29.11 20.82
N ALA A 395 -28.90 30.02 19.85
CA ALA A 395 -27.88 31.07 19.82
C ALA A 395 -28.26 32.22 20.77
N LYS A 396 -28.33 31.96 22.08
CA LYS A 396 -28.42 33.03 23.08
C LYS A 396 -27.02 33.61 23.34
N SER A 397 -26.85 34.85 22.90
CA SER A 397 -25.95 35.86 23.48
C SER A 397 -24.59 35.36 24.01
N LYS A 398 -23.65 35.01 23.13
CA LYS A 398 -22.22 35.01 23.47
C LYS A 398 -21.58 36.32 23.03
N THR A 399 -20.78 36.92 23.90
CA THR A 399 -20.02 38.16 23.64
C THR A 399 -19.07 37.97 22.45
N LYS A 400 -18.73 39.07 21.75
CA LYS A 400 -17.93 39.10 20.50
C LYS A 400 -16.55 38.41 20.59
N LYS A 401 -16.10 38.03 21.80
CA LYS A 401 -14.82 37.37 22.11
C LYS A 401 -14.91 35.83 22.14
N ASP A 402 -16.11 35.25 22.19
CA ASP A 402 -16.37 33.80 22.30
C ASP A 402 -17.06 33.20 21.06
N ARG A 403 -17.05 33.91 19.92
CA ARG A 403 -17.62 33.37 18.67
C ARG A 403 -16.66 32.33 18.10
N SER A 404 -17.06 31.05 18.12
CA SER A 404 -16.32 29.99 17.43
C SER A 404 -16.16 30.36 15.95
N GLN A 405 -14.95 30.14 15.42
CA GLN A 405 -14.67 30.35 14.01
C GLN A 405 -15.57 29.43 13.17
N SER A 406 -15.99 29.88 11.98
CA SER A 406 -16.80 29.02 11.12
C SER A 406 -15.98 27.80 10.64
N PRO A 407 -16.62 26.66 10.33
CA PRO A 407 -15.93 25.49 9.78
C PRO A 407 -15.01 25.83 8.59
N GLU A 408 -15.45 26.72 7.71
CA GLU A 408 -14.70 27.15 6.54
C GLU A 408 -13.45 27.95 6.92
N ALA A 409 -13.53 28.81 7.95
CA ALA A 409 -12.39 29.59 8.43
C ALA A 409 -11.33 28.69 9.09
N VAL A 410 -11.76 27.70 9.86
CA VAL A 410 -10.87 26.70 10.49
C VAL A 410 -10.19 25.85 9.42
N TYR A 411 -10.98 25.35 8.46
CA TYR A 411 -10.47 24.60 7.31
C TYR A 411 -9.45 25.43 6.51
N ALA A 412 -9.77 26.68 6.17
CA ALA A 412 -8.88 27.57 5.42
C ALA A 412 -7.55 27.82 6.14
N GLY A 413 -7.55 27.93 7.47
CA GLY A 413 -6.32 28.06 8.27
C GLY A 413 -5.41 26.82 8.18
N HIS A 414 -5.98 25.63 8.32
CA HIS A 414 -5.24 24.38 8.17
C HIS A 414 -4.80 24.13 6.72
N LEU A 415 -5.65 24.49 5.75
CA LEU A 415 -5.32 24.39 4.33
C LEU A 415 -4.18 25.33 3.97
N GLY A 416 -4.17 26.55 4.51
CA GLY A 416 -3.05 27.47 4.38
C GLY A 416 -1.74 26.89 4.91
N SER A 417 -1.79 26.11 6.00
CA SER A 417 -0.61 25.41 6.52
C SER A 417 -0.14 24.29 5.59
N PHE A 418 -1.06 23.51 5.04
CA PHE A 418 -0.79 22.47 4.05
C PHE A 418 -0.18 23.06 2.76
N MET A 419 -0.75 24.15 2.23
CA MET A 419 -0.25 24.85 1.05
C MET A 419 1.13 25.48 1.28
N ASN A 420 1.38 26.02 2.48
CA ASN A 420 2.70 26.51 2.86
C ASN A 420 3.75 25.40 2.88
N TYR A 421 3.38 24.19 3.32
CA TYR A 421 4.26 23.02 3.24
C TYR A 421 4.62 22.70 1.78
N ILE A 422 3.64 22.62 0.88
CA ILE A 422 3.89 22.38 -0.56
C ILE A 422 4.84 23.44 -1.13
N MET A 423 4.55 24.71 -0.86
CA MET A 423 5.36 25.83 -1.36
C MET A 423 6.81 25.78 -0.87
N ARG A 424 7.03 25.54 0.43
CA ARG A 424 8.37 25.63 1.04
C ARG A 424 9.17 24.36 0.93
N ASN A 425 8.53 23.20 1.05
CA ASN A 425 9.20 21.90 1.12
C ASN A 425 9.30 21.21 -0.24
N LEU A 426 8.36 21.45 -1.16
CA LEU A 426 8.37 20.85 -2.50
C LEU A 426 8.72 21.85 -3.61
N ASN A 427 8.84 23.15 -3.29
CA ASN A 427 9.10 24.22 -4.25
C ASN A 427 8.09 24.24 -5.42
N VAL A 428 6.82 23.97 -5.12
CA VAL A 428 5.71 24.00 -6.08
C VAL A 428 4.74 25.10 -5.67
N ARG A 429 4.23 25.89 -6.61
CA ARG A 429 3.26 26.95 -6.32
C ARG A 429 1.87 26.32 -6.03
N PRO A 430 1.36 26.40 -4.79
CA PRO A 430 0.04 25.88 -4.47
C PRO A 430 -1.08 26.75 -5.04
N GLY A 431 -2.24 26.14 -5.28
CA GLY A 431 -3.46 26.78 -5.77
C GLY A 431 -4.41 25.77 -6.43
N TYR A 432 -5.59 26.23 -6.86
CA TYR A 432 -6.61 25.35 -7.45
C TYR A 432 -6.07 24.53 -8.65
N ALA A 433 -5.28 25.15 -9.53
CA ALA A 433 -4.72 24.47 -10.69
C ALA A 433 -3.80 23.31 -10.30
N SER A 434 -2.93 23.52 -9.29
CA SER A 434 -2.06 22.46 -8.78
C SER A 434 -2.83 21.36 -8.03
N ALA A 435 -3.96 21.70 -7.40
CA ALA A 435 -4.84 20.72 -6.75
C ALA A 435 -5.61 19.86 -7.77
N LEU A 436 -6.04 20.46 -8.90
CA LEU A 436 -6.58 19.70 -10.05
C LEU A 436 -5.55 18.72 -10.60
N GLN A 437 -4.29 19.14 -10.70
CA GLN A 437 -3.20 18.24 -11.11
C GLN A 437 -3.01 17.08 -10.15
N ASP A 438 -3.10 17.30 -8.84
CA ASP A 438 -2.96 16.23 -7.84
C ASP A 438 -4.06 15.16 -8.01
N VAL A 439 -5.31 15.58 -8.20
CA VAL A 439 -6.43 14.67 -8.52
C VAL A 439 -6.17 13.92 -9.83
N LYS A 440 -5.71 14.62 -10.88
CA LYS A 440 -5.36 14.01 -12.17
C LYS A 440 -4.27 12.94 -12.01
N ILE A 441 -3.21 13.23 -11.28
CA ILE A 441 -2.08 12.31 -11.06
C ILE A 441 -2.55 11.08 -10.28
N LEU A 442 -3.41 11.27 -9.27
CA LEU A 442 -4.01 10.15 -8.54
C LEU A 442 -4.81 9.22 -9.48
N LEU A 443 -5.68 9.79 -10.32
CA LEU A 443 -6.48 9.01 -11.27
C LEU A 443 -5.61 8.36 -12.36
N CYS A 444 -4.56 9.03 -12.83
CA CYS A 444 -3.58 8.44 -13.75
C CYS A 444 -2.89 7.21 -13.14
N ARG A 445 -2.61 7.24 -11.83
CA ARG A 445 -2.01 6.09 -11.11
C ARG A 445 -2.93 4.88 -11.10
N PHE A 446 -4.24 5.08 -10.86
CA PHE A 446 -5.24 4.02 -10.98
C PHE A 446 -5.36 3.52 -12.42
N ALA A 447 -5.45 4.44 -13.38
CA ALA A 447 -5.55 4.12 -14.81
C ALA A 447 -4.38 3.29 -15.34
N CYS A 448 -3.16 3.53 -14.83
CA CYS A 448 -1.98 2.72 -15.15
C CYS A 448 -1.87 1.44 -14.31
N ASN A 449 -2.81 1.17 -13.40
CA ASN A 449 -2.82 0.06 -12.46
C ASN A 449 -1.54 -0.04 -11.60
N ARG A 450 -1.04 1.09 -11.11
CA ARG A 450 0.19 1.13 -10.29
C ARG A 450 -0.09 0.94 -8.80
N HIS A 451 0.91 0.42 -8.07
CA HIS A 451 0.84 0.28 -6.62
C HIS A 451 1.01 1.62 -5.90
N PHE A 452 0.36 1.73 -4.73
CA PHE A 452 0.35 2.92 -3.88
C PHE A 452 1.33 2.80 -2.69
N HIS A 453 1.40 1.60 -2.10
CA HIS A 453 2.12 1.33 -0.85
C HIS A 453 3.65 1.34 -0.97
N GLN A 454 4.21 1.30 -2.19
CA GLN A 454 5.67 1.31 -2.41
C GLN A 454 6.33 2.62 -1.95
N GLU A 455 5.63 3.74 -2.08
CA GLU A 455 6.17 5.07 -1.74
C GLU A 455 5.95 5.42 -0.26
N THR A 456 4.86 4.92 0.32
CA THR A 456 4.40 5.29 1.66
C THR A 456 4.61 4.18 2.69
N GLY A 457 4.98 2.96 2.30
CA GLY A 457 5.02 1.81 3.21
C GLY A 457 3.64 1.35 3.72
N GLY A 458 2.55 1.82 3.09
CA GLY A 458 1.16 1.48 3.44
C GLY A 458 0.14 2.33 2.67
N GLY A 459 -1.15 1.95 2.70
CA GLY A 459 -2.21 2.67 2.00
C GLY A 459 -2.41 2.16 0.57
N GLY A 460 -3.34 1.22 0.43
CA GLY A 460 -3.66 0.55 -0.83
C GLY A 460 -4.60 1.36 -1.73
N ARG A 461 -5.15 0.68 -2.75
CA ARG A 461 -6.12 1.26 -3.69
C ARG A 461 -7.33 1.86 -2.95
N GLU A 462 -7.90 1.12 -2.01
CA GLU A 462 -9.07 1.58 -1.24
C GLU A 462 -8.80 2.88 -0.49
N SER A 463 -7.71 2.95 0.29
CA SER A 463 -7.36 4.15 1.06
C SER A 463 -7.17 5.39 0.17
N ASN A 464 -6.57 5.22 -1.01
CA ASN A 464 -6.36 6.34 -1.93
C ASN A 464 -7.63 6.69 -2.73
N MET A 465 -8.55 5.74 -2.92
CA MET A 465 -9.88 6.03 -3.44
C MET A 465 -10.72 6.80 -2.40
N GLN A 466 -10.59 6.49 -1.11
CA GLN A 466 -11.22 7.24 -0.02
C GLN A 466 -10.66 8.67 0.11
N LEU A 467 -9.39 8.87 -0.24
CA LEU A 467 -8.73 10.17 -0.26
C LEU A 467 -9.29 11.12 -1.34
N LEU A 468 -9.76 10.57 -2.47
CA LEU A 468 -10.11 11.32 -3.67
C LEU A 468 -11.10 12.49 -3.43
N PRO A 469 -12.26 12.32 -2.75
CA PRO A 469 -13.16 13.44 -2.48
C PRO A 469 -12.50 14.58 -1.71
N HIS A 470 -11.56 14.28 -0.83
CA HIS A 470 -10.88 15.30 -0.02
C HIS A 470 -9.82 16.07 -0.82
N LEU A 471 -9.16 15.44 -1.81
CA LEU A 471 -8.33 16.18 -2.77
C LEU A 471 -9.19 17.08 -3.66
N MET A 472 -10.34 16.60 -4.09
CA MET A 472 -11.31 17.43 -4.83
C MET A 472 -11.78 18.61 -3.98
N GLN A 473 -12.04 18.40 -2.67
CA GLN A 473 -12.42 19.47 -1.75
C GLN A 473 -11.37 20.58 -1.63
N VAL A 474 -10.07 20.25 -1.73
CA VAL A 474 -9.01 21.26 -1.80
C VAL A 474 -9.13 22.11 -3.06
N CYS A 475 -9.37 21.48 -4.21
CA CYS A 475 -9.59 22.19 -5.48
C CYS A 475 -10.82 23.09 -5.40
N LEU A 476 -11.99 22.54 -5.05
CA LEU A 476 -13.26 23.27 -4.97
C LEU A 476 -13.14 24.49 -4.06
N HIS A 477 -12.65 24.29 -2.83
CA HIS A 477 -12.49 25.39 -1.89
C HIS A 477 -11.52 26.46 -2.41
N SER A 478 -10.37 26.05 -2.96
CA SER A 478 -9.39 27.00 -3.50
C SER A 478 -9.97 27.81 -4.66
N MET A 479 -10.73 27.16 -5.56
CA MET A 479 -11.31 27.78 -6.74
C MET A 479 -12.46 28.75 -6.40
N ILE A 480 -13.30 28.39 -5.42
CA ILE A 480 -14.37 29.26 -4.90
C ILE A 480 -13.76 30.48 -4.22
N MET A 481 -12.76 30.28 -3.34
CA MET A 481 -12.11 31.38 -2.61
C MET A 481 -11.32 32.32 -3.52
N SER A 482 -10.72 31.80 -4.61
CA SER A 482 -10.04 32.62 -5.61
C SER A 482 -10.94 33.12 -6.73
N THR A 483 -12.27 32.94 -6.62
CA THR A 483 -13.26 33.34 -7.63
C THR A 483 -12.91 32.88 -9.06
N SER A 484 -12.28 31.71 -9.19
CA SER A 484 -11.72 31.23 -10.45
C SER A 484 -12.65 30.27 -11.21
N VAL A 485 -13.83 29.99 -10.67
CA VAL A 485 -14.82 29.05 -11.25
C VAL A 485 -15.21 29.45 -12.68
N ASN A 486 -15.63 30.70 -12.90
CA ASN A 486 -16.02 31.18 -14.24
C ASN A 486 -14.86 31.14 -15.23
N LYS A 487 -13.64 31.43 -14.77
CA LYS A 487 -12.45 31.35 -15.61
C LYS A 487 -12.25 29.91 -16.09
N GLU A 488 -12.28 28.92 -15.20
CA GLU A 488 -12.09 27.52 -15.58
C GLU A 488 -13.25 26.95 -16.40
N LEU A 489 -14.47 27.48 -16.26
CA LEU A 489 -15.59 27.15 -17.16
C LEU A 489 -15.34 27.64 -18.58
N VAL A 490 -14.88 28.88 -18.76
CA VAL A 490 -14.48 29.40 -20.10
C VAL A 490 -13.36 28.56 -20.70
N GLU A 491 -12.36 28.18 -19.88
CA GLU A 491 -11.25 27.32 -20.32
C GLU A 491 -11.69 25.89 -20.69
N LEU A 492 -12.81 25.41 -20.13
CA LEU A 492 -13.45 24.16 -20.54
C LEU A 492 -14.20 24.32 -21.86
N ASP A 493 -14.91 25.42 -22.05
CA ASP A 493 -15.58 25.73 -23.32
C ASP A 493 -14.54 25.85 -24.46
N ASP A 494 -13.48 26.62 -24.25
CA ASP A 494 -12.36 26.75 -25.19
C ASP A 494 -11.73 25.37 -25.53
N PHE A 495 -11.61 24.49 -24.53
CA PHE A 495 -11.13 23.12 -24.73
C PHE A 495 -12.05 22.27 -25.62
N MET A 496 -13.36 22.49 -25.53
CA MET A 496 -14.35 21.81 -26.36
C MET A 496 -14.40 22.37 -27.78
N ASP A 497 -14.01 23.63 -27.98
CA ASP A 497 -13.89 24.26 -29.30
C ASP A 497 -12.63 23.83 -30.06
N VAL A 498 -11.57 23.42 -29.35
CA VAL A 498 -10.35 22.87 -29.97
C VAL A 498 -10.69 21.56 -30.71
N PRO A 499 -10.40 21.44 -32.01
CA PRO A 499 -10.64 20.22 -32.78
C PRO A 499 -9.93 19.01 -32.17
N GLU A 500 -10.64 17.89 -32.05
CA GLU A 500 -10.16 16.70 -31.35
C GLU A 500 -8.80 16.18 -31.87
N THR A 501 -8.58 16.28 -33.18
CA THR A 501 -7.36 15.86 -33.86
C THR A 501 -6.11 16.65 -33.44
N GLN A 502 -6.26 17.89 -32.94
CA GLN A 502 -5.12 18.70 -32.49
C GLN A 502 -4.41 18.07 -31.29
N TRP A 503 -5.12 17.30 -30.46
CA TRP A 503 -4.53 16.64 -29.29
C TRP A 503 -3.53 15.54 -29.63
N ALA A 504 -3.52 15.05 -30.88
CA ALA A 504 -2.51 14.13 -31.39
C ALA A 504 -1.23 14.82 -31.89
N THR A 505 -1.19 16.16 -31.94
CA THR A 505 -0.04 16.92 -32.44
C THR A 505 1.06 17.03 -31.39
N ASN A 506 2.29 17.27 -31.85
CA ASN A 506 3.44 17.41 -30.98
C ASN A 506 3.35 18.58 -30.00
N GLU A 507 2.63 19.63 -30.38
CA GLU A 507 2.42 20.83 -29.57
C GLU A 507 1.48 20.58 -28.38
N HIS A 508 0.46 19.73 -28.58
CA HIS A 508 -0.64 19.58 -27.62
C HIS A 508 -0.59 18.29 -26.79
N CYS A 509 0.03 17.22 -27.30
CA CYS A 509 -0.03 15.91 -26.64
C CYS A 509 0.68 15.84 -25.28
N TRP A 510 1.51 16.83 -24.92
CA TRP A 510 2.13 16.97 -23.60
C TRP A 510 1.70 18.23 -22.85
N SER A 511 0.61 18.87 -23.29
CA SER A 511 0.05 20.02 -22.57
C SER A 511 -0.40 19.62 -21.17
N THR A 512 0.10 20.32 -20.15
CA THR A 512 -0.24 20.06 -18.75
C THR A 512 -1.71 20.37 -18.43
N THR A 513 -2.37 21.17 -19.25
CA THR A 513 -3.80 21.52 -19.15
C THR A 513 -4.61 20.91 -20.30
N GLY A 514 -4.14 19.79 -20.87
CA GLY A 514 -4.81 19.06 -21.94
C GLY A 514 -5.94 18.14 -21.46
N PRO A 515 -6.34 17.12 -22.26
CA PRO A 515 -7.54 16.32 -22.03
C PRO A 515 -7.61 15.65 -20.64
N LEU A 516 -6.51 15.13 -20.11
CA LEU A 516 -6.48 14.53 -18.76
C LEU A 516 -6.82 15.57 -17.66
N TYR A 517 -6.24 16.77 -17.74
CA TYR A 517 -6.53 17.85 -16.79
C TYR A 517 -7.97 18.35 -16.96
N ARG A 518 -8.41 18.56 -18.20
CA ARG A 518 -9.74 19.10 -18.51
C ARG A 518 -10.86 18.13 -18.14
N ALA A 519 -10.66 16.82 -18.25
CA ALA A 519 -11.62 15.85 -17.74
C ALA A 519 -11.77 15.93 -16.20
N VAL A 520 -10.67 16.17 -15.46
CA VAL A 520 -10.74 16.42 -14.01
C VAL A 520 -11.37 17.77 -13.70
N ALA A 521 -11.08 18.81 -14.48
CA ALA A 521 -11.74 20.12 -14.32
C ALA A 521 -13.25 20.00 -14.56
N ALA A 522 -13.68 19.27 -15.59
CA ALA A 522 -15.07 18.94 -15.85
C ALA A 522 -15.72 18.26 -14.65
N LEU A 523 -15.08 17.26 -14.05
CA LEU A 523 -15.56 16.60 -12.83
C LEU A 523 -15.89 17.58 -11.68
N HIS A 524 -15.14 18.67 -11.56
CA HIS A 524 -15.34 19.70 -10.54
C HIS A 524 -16.37 20.78 -10.92
N LEU A 525 -16.66 20.96 -12.21
CA LEU A 525 -17.36 22.13 -12.74
C LEU A 525 -18.67 21.81 -13.46
N TRP A 526 -18.73 20.68 -14.16
CA TRP A 526 -19.90 20.24 -14.91
C TRP A 526 -20.81 19.37 -14.05
N PRO A 527 -22.12 19.66 -14.01
CA PRO A 527 -23.11 18.73 -13.47
C PRO A 527 -23.10 17.40 -14.23
N SER A 528 -23.58 16.33 -13.58
CA SER A 528 -23.67 14.98 -14.19
C SER A 528 -24.40 14.96 -15.54
N GLU A 529 -25.40 15.82 -15.76
CA GLU A 529 -26.08 15.93 -17.04
C GLU A 529 -25.22 16.53 -18.15
N MET A 530 -24.44 17.57 -17.84
CA MET A 530 -23.50 18.16 -18.78
C MET A 530 -22.35 17.21 -19.09
N TRP A 531 -21.85 16.48 -18.09
CA TRP A 531 -20.88 15.40 -18.31
C TRP A 531 -21.43 14.37 -19.30
N ARG A 532 -22.63 13.84 -19.07
CA ARG A 532 -23.25 12.86 -19.98
C ARG A 532 -23.38 13.36 -21.42
N GLN A 533 -23.69 14.64 -21.61
CA GLN A 533 -23.77 15.23 -22.96
C GLN A 533 -22.40 15.35 -23.64
N GLN A 534 -21.33 15.61 -22.89
CA GLN A 534 -20.00 15.91 -23.43
C GLN A 534 -19.00 14.75 -23.34
N ARG A 535 -19.31 13.68 -22.59
CA ARG A 535 -18.37 12.59 -22.26
C ARG A 535 -17.79 11.91 -23.50
N GLY A 536 -18.60 11.72 -24.56
CA GLY A 536 -18.11 11.16 -25.82
C GLY A 536 -16.99 11.98 -26.47
N ALA A 537 -17.14 13.31 -26.48
CA ALA A 537 -16.16 14.24 -27.02
C ALA A 537 -14.89 14.34 -26.14
N VAL A 538 -15.03 14.15 -24.82
CA VAL A 538 -13.88 14.03 -23.91
C VAL A 538 -13.11 12.74 -24.15
N LEU A 539 -13.80 11.60 -24.33
CA LEU A 539 -13.17 10.32 -24.61
C LEU A 539 -12.35 10.37 -25.90
N ARG A 540 -12.91 10.90 -26.99
CA ARG A 540 -12.16 11.04 -28.25
C ARG A 540 -10.90 11.89 -28.09
N ARG A 541 -10.97 13.02 -27.37
CA ARG A 541 -9.79 13.85 -27.07
C ARG A 541 -8.73 13.11 -26.25
N LEU A 542 -9.13 12.25 -25.31
CA LEU A 542 -8.21 11.37 -24.57
C LEU A 542 -7.53 10.35 -25.49
N LEU A 543 -8.25 9.79 -26.46
CA LEU A 543 -7.66 8.88 -27.45
C LEU A 543 -6.69 9.60 -28.39
N TYR A 544 -7.04 10.78 -28.91
CA TYR A 544 -6.12 11.58 -29.71
C TYR A 544 -4.86 11.97 -28.93
N LEU A 545 -5.00 12.32 -27.64
CA LEU A 545 -3.88 12.55 -26.73
C LEU A 545 -2.96 11.32 -26.64
N GLY A 546 -3.53 10.14 -26.38
CA GLY A 546 -2.78 8.88 -26.32
C GLY A 546 -2.01 8.61 -27.60
N ARG A 547 -2.67 8.78 -28.75
CA ARG A 547 -2.07 8.62 -30.07
C ARG A 547 -0.87 9.53 -30.28
N GLY A 548 -1.00 10.81 -29.95
CA GLY A 548 0.09 11.78 -30.06
C GLY A 548 1.31 11.39 -29.22
N ARG A 549 1.10 10.97 -27.96
CA ARG A 549 2.19 10.54 -27.07
C ARG A 549 2.89 9.27 -27.57
N ILE A 550 2.12 8.27 -27.98
CA ILE A 550 2.64 7.00 -28.49
C ILE A 550 3.48 7.25 -29.77
N LYS A 551 2.98 8.08 -30.70
CA LYS A 551 3.68 8.44 -31.93
C LYS A 551 5.03 9.12 -31.65
N GLN A 552 5.08 10.03 -30.69
CA GLN A 552 6.33 10.69 -30.31
C GLN A 552 7.36 9.76 -29.67
N LEU A 553 6.90 8.75 -28.93
CA LEU A 553 7.77 7.79 -28.26
C LEU A 553 8.33 6.72 -29.21
N GLY A 554 7.90 6.70 -30.49
CA GLY A 554 8.37 5.74 -31.49
C GLY A 554 7.80 4.33 -31.30
N ASN A 555 6.70 4.19 -30.55
CA ASN A 555 6.14 2.89 -30.17
C ASN A 555 5.14 2.31 -31.19
N MET A 556 4.84 2.99 -32.29
CA MET A 556 3.90 2.47 -33.31
C MET A 556 4.65 1.63 -34.34
N SER A 557 4.55 0.30 -34.22
CA SER A 557 4.89 -0.63 -35.30
C SER A 557 3.66 -0.90 -36.17
N ALA A 558 3.82 -0.89 -37.51
CA ALA A 558 2.75 -1.16 -38.47
C ALA A 558 2.19 -2.60 -38.43
N THR A 559 2.71 -3.47 -37.55
CA THR A 559 2.38 -4.90 -37.50
C THR A 559 1.78 -5.35 -36.16
N GLU A 560 1.24 -4.44 -35.35
CA GLU A 560 0.64 -4.79 -34.05
C GLU A 560 -0.77 -5.35 -34.17
N SER A 561 -1.13 -6.29 -33.29
CA SER A 561 -2.49 -6.81 -33.21
C SER A 561 -3.44 -5.79 -32.56
N THR A 562 -4.74 -5.84 -32.90
CA THR A 562 -5.76 -4.95 -32.32
C THR A 562 -5.75 -4.94 -30.79
N GLY A 563 -5.54 -6.11 -30.16
CA GLY A 563 -5.41 -6.20 -28.70
C GLY A 563 -4.15 -5.53 -28.15
N SER A 564 -3.03 -5.61 -28.87
CA SER A 564 -1.79 -4.90 -28.49
C SER A 564 -1.95 -3.39 -28.55
N VAL A 565 -2.62 -2.89 -29.60
CA VAL A 565 -2.94 -1.46 -29.73
C VAL A 565 -3.85 -1.04 -28.59
N PHE A 566 -4.94 -1.80 -28.31
CA PHE A 566 -5.83 -1.49 -27.19
C PHE A 566 -5.10 -1.37 -25.85
N MET A 567 -4.16 -2.26 -25.55
CA MET A 567 -3.41 -2.20 -24.28
C MET A 567 -2.58 -0.91 -24.11
N GLN A 568 -2.18 -0.24 -25.20
CA GLN A 568 -1.50 1.05 -25.13
C GLN A 568 -2.47 2.20 -24.83
N PHE A 569 -3.74 2.07 -25.24
CA PHE A 569 -4.79 3.05 -24.98
C PHE A 569 -5.61 2.75 -23.72
N LYS A 570 -5.51 1.54 -23.16
CA LYS A 570 -6.23 1.08 -21.98
C LYS A 570 -6.18 2.07 -20.80
N PRO A 571 -5.03 2.69 -20.46
CA PRO A 571 -5.03 3.70 -19.40
C PRO A 571 -5.96 4.88 -19.65
N TYR A 572 -6.13 5.32 -20.90
CA TYR A 572 -7.03 6.44 -21.23
C TYR A 572 -8.49 6.05 -21.09
N PHE A 573 -8.85 4.83 -21.49
CA PHE A 573 -10.18 4.25 -21.25
C PHE A 573 -10.48 4.10 -19.75
N VAL A 574 -9.55 3.53 -18.98
CA VAL A 574 -9.72 3.37 -17.53
C VAL A 574 -9.79 4.72 -16.82
N PHE A 575 -8.98 5.70 -17.22
CA PHE A 575 -9.04 7.06 -16.68
C PHE A 575 -10.41 7.71 -16.93
N PHE A 576 -10.94 7.60 -18.14
CA PHE A 576 -12.29 8.06 -18.46
C PHE A 576 -13.35 7.32 -17.63
N GLY A 577 -13.27 5.99 -17.56
CA GLY A 577 -14.24 5.16 -16.85
C GLY A 577 -14.29 5.49 -15.36
N LEU A 578 -13.14 5.81 -14.75
CA LEU A 578 -13.08 6.29 -13.38
C LEU A 578 -13.82 7.62 -13.20
N ILE A 579 -13.62 8.60 -14.10
CA ILE A 579 -14.32 9.90 -14.03
C ILE A 579 -15.83 9.71 -14.12
N ASP A 580 -16.29 8.92 -15.08
CA ASP A 580 -17.71 8.62 -15.26
C ASP A 580 -18.30 7.88 -14.05
N ALA A 581 -17.59 6.88 -13.51
CA ALA A 581 -17.99 6.17 -12.31
C ALA A 581 -18.03 7.06 -11.06
N ILE A 582 -17.14 8.06 -10.94
CA ILE A 582 -17.18 9.02 -9.82
C ILE A 582 -18.50 9.82 -9.84
N TYR A 583 -18.97 10.26 -11.01
CA TYR A 583 -20.27 10.92 -11.14
C TYR A 583 -21.42 10.00 -10.67
N HIS A 584 -21.39 8.72 -11.05
CA HIS A 584 -22.51 7.81 -10.84
C HIS A 584 -22.49 7.03 -9.52
N LEU A 585 -21.33 6.93 -8.86
CA LEU A 585 -21.17 6.21 -7.59
C LEU A 585 -20.91 7.17 -6.42
N LEU A 586 -19.88 8.02 -6.50
CA LEU A 586 -19.55 8.94 -5.40
C LEU A 586 -20.51 10.14 -5.36
N PHE A 587 -20.89 10.68 -6.51
CA PHE A 587 -21.71 11.89 -6.59
C PHE A 587 -23.15 11.65 -7.06
N LYS A 588 -23.61 10.40 -6.99
CA LYS A 588 -24.97 9.97 -7.35
C LYS A 588 -26.07 10.81 -6.71
N HIS A 589 -25.84 11.25 -5.48
CA HIS A 589 -26.81 11.97 -4.65
C HIS A 589 -26.61 13.49 -4.66
N VAL A 590 -25.72 14.00 -5.50
CA VAL A 590 -25.51 15.45 -5.66
C VAL A 590 -26.59 15.98 -6.59
N SER A 591 -27.60 16.64 -6.00
CA SER A 591 -28.68 17.27 -6.74
C SER A 591 -28.55 18.79 -6.67
N LEU A 592 -28.57 19.43 -7.83
CA LEU A 592 -28.64 20.88 -7.90
C LEU A 592 -30.01 21.38 -7.41
N PRO A 593 -30.06 22.51 -6.67
CA PRO A 593 -31.32 23.16 -6.32
C PRO A 593 -32.16 23.50 -7.56
N SER A 594 -33.48 23.39 -7.50
CA SER A 594 -34.36 23.61 -8.67
C SER A 594 -34.30 25.03 -9.28
N ASN A 595 -33.70 25.99 -8.57
CA ASN A 595 -33.45 27.37 -9.01
C ASN A 595 -31.99 27.62 -9.45
N SER A 596 -31.14 26.60 -9.46
CA SER A 596 -29.75 26.70 -9.93
C SER A 596 -29.75 26.95 -11.43
N SER A 597 -29.19 28.08 -11.83
CA SER A 597 -29.07 28.48 -13.24
C SER A 597 -27.73 29.18 -13.49
N GLN A 598 -26.89 29.30 -12.45
CA GLN A 598 -25.65 30.05 -12.53
C GLN A 598 -24.47 29.10 -12.83
N PRO A 599 -23.55 29.53 -13.71
CA PRO A 599 -22.24 28.90 -13.83
C PRO A 599 -21.58 28.80 -12.46
N GLY A 600 -21.24 27.58 -12.02
CA GLY A 600 -20.59 27.33 -10.74
C GLY A 600 -21.47 26.80 -9.59
N ASP A 601 -22.78 26.71 -9.76
CA ASP A 601 -23.69 26.12 -8.76
C ASP A 601 -23.29 24.68 -8.41
N TRP A 602 -22.80 23.92 -9.40
CA TRP A 602 -22.25 22.57 -9.20
C TRP A 602 -21.05 22.56 -8.28
N CYS A 603 -20.07 23.44 -8.48
CA CYS A 603 -18.84 23.50 -7.69
C CYS A 603 -19.14 23.74 -6.21
N ALA A 604 -20.04 24.69 -5.91
CA ALA A 604 -20.47 24.97 -4.54
C ALA A 604 -21.29 23.81 -3.94
N THR A 605 -22.21 23.23 -4.71
CA THR A 605 -23.05 22.10 -4.26
C THR A 605 -22.21 20.86 -3.98
N LEU A 606 -21.25 20.55 -4.85
CA LEU A 606 -20.32 19.44 -4.70
C LEU A 606 -19.43 19.63 -3.47
N SER A 607 -18.92 20.84 -3.25
CA SER A 607 -18.14 21.17 -2.05
C SER A 607 -18.97 20.97 -0.77
N ALA A 608 -20.23 21.39 -0.78
CA ALA A 608 -21.11 21.21 0.36
C ALA A 608 -21.43 19.72 0.60
N TYR A 609 -21.64 18.96 -0.47
CA TYR A 609 -21.88 17.52 -0.41
C TYR A 609 -20.69 16.77 0.21
N ILE A 610 -19.46 17.02 -0.27
CA ILE A 610 -18.26 16.36 0.24
C ILE A 610 -18.04 16.67 1.73
N ALA A 611 -18.30 17.91 2.16
CA ALA A 611 -18.19 18.30 3.55
C ALA A 611 -19.24 17.65 4.47
N ALA A 612 -20.43 17.35 3.96
CA ALA A 612 -21.57 16.91 4.77
C ALA A 612 -21.89 15.40 4.67
N SER A 613 -21.29 14.67 3.72
CA SER A 613 -21.72 13.31 3.33
C SER A 613 -20.63 12.27 3.50
N ASP A 614 -19.83 12.38 4.56
CA ASP A 614 -18.69 11.50 4.80
C ASP A 614 -19.08 10.00 4.92
N GLU A 615 -20.17 9.69 5.62
CA GLU A 615 -20.72 8.32 5.71
C GLU A 615 -21.10 7.76 4.33
N ALA A 616 -21.73 8.58 3.48
CA ALA A 616 -22.12 8.15 2.14
C ALA A 616 -20.91 7.93 1.22
N LEU A 617 -19.91 8.80 1.30
CA LEU A 617 -18.66 8.67 0.55
C LEU A 617 -17.86 7.42 0.97
N LEU A 618 -17.78 7.15 2.27
CA LEU A 618 -17.16 5.93 2.79
C LEU A 618 -17.88 4.67 2.29
N ALA A 619 -19.21 4.67 2.25
CA ALA A 619 -20.01 3.54 1.77
C ALA A 619 -19.94 3.35 0.24
N ALA A 620 -19.76 4.42 -0.52
CA ALA A 620 -19.65 4.37 -1.98
C ALA A 620 -18.25 3.97 -2.47
N THR A 621 -17.21 4.20 -1.66
CA THR A 621 -15.82 3.93 -2.07
C THR A 621 -15.54 2.45 -2.41
N PRO A 622 -15.97 1.44 -1.62
CA PRO A 622 -15.79 0.04 -1.99
C PRO A 622 -16.50 -0.33 -3.29
N GLN A 623 -17.64 0.30 -3.61
CA GLN A 623 -18.36 0.07 -4.86
C GLN A 623 -17.58 0.62 -6.06
N LEU A 624 -17.05 1.85 -5.95
CA LEU A 624 -16.18 2.42 -6.98
C LEU A 624 -14.90 1.60 -7.17
N LEU A 625 -14.32 1.10 -6.08
CA LEU A 625 -13.14 0.25 -6.15
C LEU A 625 -13.44 -1.09 -6.82
N SER A 626 -14.54 -1.75 -6.46
CA SER A 626 -14.98 -3.01 -7.10
C SER A 626 -15.24 -2.79 -8.59
N PHE A 627 -15.96 -1.74 -8.97
CA PHE A 627 -16.15 -1.39 -10.39
C PHE A 627 -14.82 -1.20 -11.13
N PHE A 628 -13.85 -0.51 -10.51
CA PHE A 628 -12.51 -0.38 -11.09
C PHE A 628 -11.80 -1.73 -11.26
N GLN A 629 -11.85 -2.62 -10.25
CA GLN A 629 -11.09 -3.86 -10.23
C GLN A 629 -11.73 -4.98 -11.07
N ASP A 630 -13.04 -5.07 -11.01
CA ASP A 630 -13.81 -6.21 -11.51
C ASP A 630 -14.38 -5.92 -12.91
N ASP A 631 -14.66 -4.65 -13.23
CA ASP A 631 -15.26 -4.26 -14.51
C ASP A 631 -14.29 -3.49 -15.41
N LEU A 632 -13.67 -2.39 -14.94
CA LEU A 632 -12.78 -1.57 -15.79
C LEU A 632 -11.40 -2.19 -16.05
N SER A 633 -10.79 -2.77 -15.01
CA SER A 633 -9.43 -3.30 -15.07
C SER A 633 -9.31 -4.53 -15.98
N PRO A 634 -10.29 -5.45 -16.09
CA PRO A 634 -10.19 -6.62 -16.97
C PRO A 634 -10.31 -6.32 -18.46
N ILE A 635 -10.91 -5.20 -18.86
CA ILE A 635 -11.24 -4.87 -20.26
C ILE A 635 -10.04 -5.06 -21.20
N VAL A 636 -10.27 -5.71 -22.34
CA VAL A 636 -9.27 -5.97 -23.39
C VAL A 636 -9.65 -5.45 -24.78
N SER A 637 -10.82 -4.83 -24.94
CA SER A 637 -11.28 -4.28 -26.23
C SER A 637 -12.15 -3.03 -26.11
N VAL A 638 -12.31 -2.31 -27.22
CA VAL A 638 -13.18 -1.12 -27.29
C VAL A 638 -14.65 -1.51 -27.11
N ASP A 639 -15.10 -2.60 -27.73
CA ASP A 639 -16.49 -3.07 -27.61
C ASP A 639 -16.85 -3.42 -26.17
N GLU A 640 -15.97 -4.17 -25.48
CA GLU A 640 -16.14 -4.51 -24.06
C GLU A 640 -16.16 -3.25 -23.19
N PHE A 641 -15.31 -2.26 -23.49
CA PHE A 641 -15.34 -0.99 -22.79
C PHE A 641 -16.68 -0.26 -22.97
N LEU A 642 -17.19 -0.18 -24.19
CA LEU A 642 -18.46 0.49 -24.45
C LEU A 642 -19.64 -0.24 -23.82
N ASP A 643 -19.59 -1.58 -23.73
CA ASP A 643 -20.61 -2.37 -23.04
C ASP A 643 -20.58 -2.13 -21.52
N VAL A 644 -19.42 -2.26 -20.89
CA VAL A 644 -19.23 -2.01 -19.44
C VAL A 644 -19.65 -0.60 -19.03
N MET A 645 -19.39 0.39 -19.89
CA MET A 645 -19.71 1.79 -19.63
C MET A 645 -21.13 2.21 -20.05
N ASP A 646 -21.94 1.30 -20.61
CA ASP A 646 -23.26 1.58 -21.19
C ASP A 646 -23.22 2.72 -22.24
N LEU A 647 -22.23 2.66 -23.13
CA LEU A 647 -21.95 3.65 -24.19
C LEU A 647 -22.21 3.13 -25.61
N LEU A 648 -22.66 1.87 -25.77
CA LEU A 648 -22.92 1.27 -27.09
C LEU A 648 -23.93 2.06 -27.94
N ASN A 649 -24.87 2.76 -27.30
CA ASN A 649 -25.87 3.58 -27.98
C ASN A 649 -25.41 5.03 -28.24
N GLU A 650 -24.29 5.46 -27.61
CA GLU A 650 -23.77 6.83 -27.68
C GLU A 650 -22.54 6.94 -28.59
N LEU A 651 -21.73 5.87 -28.68
CA LEU A 651 -20.44 5.89 -29.35
C LEU A 651 -20.26 4.69 -30.29
N ASN A 652 -19.52 4.92 -31.37
CA ASN A 652 -19.22 3.88 -32.36
C ASN A 652 -17.85 3.25 -32.09
N ALA A 653 -17.81 1.95 -31.82
CA ALA A 653 -16.56 1.21 -31.58
C ALA A 653 -15.56 1.32 -32.74
N ASN A 654 -16.04 1.33 -33.99
CA ASN A 654 -15.19 1.47 -35.18
C ASN A 654 -14.57 2.86 -35.26
N GLU A 655 -15.28 3.91 -34.86
CA GLU A 655 -14.76 5.27 -34.82
C GLU A 655 -13.60 5.39 -33.82
N LEU A 656 -13.79 4.90 -32.59
CA LEU A 656 -12.74 4.93 -31.56
C LEU A 656 -11.54 4.08 -31.95
N THR A 657 -11.78 2.91 -32.55
CA THR A 657 -10.73 2.03 -33.07
C THR A 657 -9.96 2.70 -34.23
N THR A 658 -10.65 3.48 -35.07
CA THR A 658 -10.01 4.24 -36.16
C THR A 658 -9.09 5.33 -35.60
N ILE A 659 -9.54 6.07 -34.57
CA ILE A 659 -8.69 7.06 -33.89
C ILE A 659 -7.39 6.41 -33.41
N MET A 660 -7.48 5.23 -32.80
CA MET A 660 -6.32 4.49 -32.26
C MET A 660 -5.36 3.97 -33.34
N ASN A 661 -5.87 3.59 -34.51
CA ASN A 661 -5.10 2.93 -35.58
C ASN A 661 -4.54 3.89 -36.66
N GLU A 662 -5.08 5.10 -36.77
CA GLU A 662 -4.60 6.09 -37.74
C GLU A 662 -3.16 6.55 -37.43
N SER A 663 -2.25 6.33 -38.40
CA SER A 663 -0.81 6.62 -38.33
C SER A 663 -0.45 8.10 -38.41
#